data_AF-I3E1L6-F1
#
_entry.id   AF-I3E1L6-F1
#
_cell.length_a   1.000
_cell.length_b   1.000
_cell.length_c   1.000
_cell.angle_alpha   90.00
_cell.angle_beta   90.00
_cell.angle_gamma   90.00
#
_symmetry.space_group_name_H-M   'P 1'
#
loop_
_entity.id
_entity.type
_entity.pdbx_description
1 polymer ?
#
loop_
_entity_poly.entity_id
_entity_poly.type
_entity_poly.pdbx_seq_one_letter_code
_entity_poly.pdbx_strand_id
1 'polypeptide(L)'
;MRRRKTKKLVISIATVAAVATNAVVVSNPAQAAATSNAEKLVVKAEKLAKSLKSQISYEYRKKTYPKNALDYPNMGLFNETKAALEAALEEVKKLKGKEKETFEARLSQNVQLYVDRATSYIDAVTAGKKIEAKANKLEQLISSNIIDDSTETAYHDLTKEITRYSPVFNKVYDASTRSAFVDTYVKPAQLARDAALYPISIKIETDRLNNALNENKLDQVIYHKNRIDKLLSDGVKHGKLKEYSNLLKSVLDYVKRILGKLLDTTAPKVSLVSDSQVTIGKDIVVRANELGTVYLVPSNETPSSKSALETLVTNGIARKATVSSINREIKISTTGLTSGTYKVYAVDLLGNVSNPTEIVTLTPFKLTVMHTNDTHAHLDNIARRITAIKQVRQANPNSLLLDAGDVFSGTLYFSEFNGLADLEFMNLAGYDAMTFGNHEFDKGTATLANFVKDAKFPFVSANVDFSKDDNLKVRFNNRLSSNPENGQIYNGIIKKVNGEKIGIFGLTTAETKYISSPGKDVVFEDYIEEAEKAVEAFESQGVNKIIALTHIGYNDGGGDNDLTLAKEVEGIDVIVGGHSHDKLAAPVVDQTGEEPTIIVQANEYSKFLGTLDVEFDKNGKVIGHAGKLIEIDKKVNNAYELQDDSEAAQILAAKYKPTVVEKQNTVVGQAAVDLIGGNPPARVGETNLGNLITDGMLAKAKTINPDTVIALQNGGGIRVSVPAGNITLAKILEVLPFGNSLGLMRLTGAEIKEALEFSVKDVPKPFGGFLQVSGMKFIYDSRKPAGERVLTVEVNEGGNYVPLDPAKTYVVATNIFTAKGGDGYTMFAKAYAEGRVSEPGFVDWEMFRDYISAQPNQTVNPSVEGRIIDAAAAITPVNASDFSGTVQSPKVHNGNISVDVTGVDKLEYATVKGDLYLKGNSEIVLDHVTVEGETYFLD
;
A
#
# COMPACT_ATOMS: atom_id res chain seq x y z
N MET A 1 -42.64 -11.17 9.08
CA MET A 1 -42.19 -11.59 10.43
C MET A 1 -42.60 -10.50 11.41
N ARG A 2 -43.26 -10.64 12.57
CA ARG A 2 -43.72 -11.72 13.47
C ARG A 2 -45.20 -11.38 13.82
N ARG A 3 -46.19 -12.29 13.69
CA ARG A 3 -46.80 -13.16 14.73
C ARG A 3 -47.07 -12.41 16.06
N ARG A 4 -48.21 -12.45 16.74
CA ARG A 4 -49.40 -13.34 16.89
C ARG A 4 -50.30 -12.57 17.92
N LYS A 5 -51.61 -12.75 18.16
CA LYS A 5 -52.45 -13.95 18.19
C LYS A 5 -53.94 -13.53 18.33
N THR A 6 -54.75 -14.28 17.62
CA THR A 6 -56.22 -14.44 17.59
C THR A 6 -56.92 -14.71 18.92
N LYS A 7 -58.23 -14.37 18.99
CA LYS A 7 -59.29 -15.36 19.27
C LYS A 7 -60.59 -15.01 18.52
N LYS A 8 -61.02 -15.96 17.67
CA LYS A 8 -62.31 -16.03 16.98
C LYS A 8 -63.39 -16.47 17.97
N LEU A 9 -64.58 -15.87 17.85
CA LEU A 9 -65.84 -16.37 18.40
C LEU A 9 -66.54 -17.21 17.33
N VAL A 10 -67.10 -18.35 17.73
CA VAL A 10 -67.83 -19.31 16.88
C VAL A 10 -69.18 -19.57 17.56
N ILE A 11 -70.24 -19.72 16.73
CA ILE A 11 -71.63 -20.21 17.01
C ILE A 11 -72.49 -19.24 17.86
N SER A 12 -73.80 -18.99 17.65
CA SER A 12 -74.84 -19.80 17.01
C SER A 12 -76.07 -18.98 16.63
N ILE A 13 -76.76 -19.43 15.59
CA ILE A 13 -78.15 -19.12 15.25
C ILE A 13 -79.06 -19.79 16.30
N ALA A 14 -80.05 -19.06 16.83
CA ALA A 14 -81.23 -19.66 17.46
C ALA A 14 -82.46 -18.78 17.25
N THR A 15 -83.48 -19.39 16.65
CA THR A 15 -84.80 -18.85 16.35
C THR A 15 -85.78 -19.36 17.42
N VAL A 16 -86.45 -18.43 18.11
CA VAL A 16 -87.86 -18.43 18.60
C VAL A 16 -88.39 -19.53 19.56
N ALA A 17 -89.09 -19.00 20.60
CA ALA A 17 -90.24 -19.52 21.39
C ALA A 17 -90.02 -20.25 22.72
N ALA A 18 -90.47 -19.60 23.82
CA ALA A 18 -91.60 -19.98 24.69
C ALA A 18 -91.38 -19.54 26.16
N VAL A 19 -92.13 -18.55 26.67
CA VAL A 19 -93.31 -18.61 27.58
C VAL A 19 -92.96 -18.39 29.07
N ALA A 20 -93.42 -17.21 29.54
CA ALA A 20 -93.96 -16.81 30.85
C ALA A 20 -93.25 -17.17 32.18
N THR A 21 -92.93 -16.12 32.96
CA THR A 21 -93.51 -15.90 34.30
C THR A 21 -93.60 -14.40 34.60
N ASN A 22 -94.74 -14.00 35.15
CA ASN A 22 -95.16 -12.63 35.45
C ASN A 22 -94.21 -11.86 36.39
N ALA A 23 -93.84 -10.66 35.97
CA ALA A 23 -93.79 -9.50 36.85
C ALA A 23 -94.46 -8.34 36.10
N VAL A 24 -95.73 -8.11 36.44
CA VAL A 24 -96.49 -6.93 36.03
C VAL A 24 -95.84 -5.73 36.72
N VAL A 25 -94.81 -5.15 36.08
CA VAL A 25 -94.47 -3.75 36.33
C VAL A 25 -95.46 -2.96 35.51
N VAL A 26 -96.36 -2.27 36.20
CA VAL A 26 -97.31 -1.35 35.61
C VAL A 26 -96.51 -0.32 34.80
N SER A 27 -96.38 -0.54 33.48
CA SER A 27 -95.87 0.48 32.59
C SER A 27 -96.87 1.63 32.65
N ASN A 28 -96.44 2.77 33.19
CA ASN A 28 -97.21 4.00 33.11
C ASN A 28 -97.68 4.19 31.65
N PRO A 29 -98.99 4.33 31.36
CA PRO A 29 -99.50 4.43 29.99
C PRO A 29 -98.75 5.49 29.14
N ALA A 30 -98.26 6.55 29.79
CA ALA A 30 -97.43 7.59 29.17
C ALA A 30 -96.07 7.06 28.66
N GLN A 31 -95.42 6.14 29.38
CA GLN A 31 -94.13 5.56 29.02
C GLN A 31 -94.25 4.56 27.87
N ALA A 32 -95.30 3.73 27.88
CA ALA A 32 -95.59 2.79 26.79
C ALA A 32 -95.97 3.52 25.48
N ALA A 33 -96.74 4.61 25.57
CA ALA A 33 -97.08 5.44 24.42
C ALA A 33 -95.85 6.18 23.85
N ALA A 34 -95.00 6.76 24.70
CA ALA A 34 -93.76 7.40 24.27
C ALA A 34 -92.80 6.43 23.56
N THR A 35 -92.68 5.20 24.07
CA THR A 35 -91.85 4.14 23.47
C THR A 35 -92.36 3.72 22.09
N SER A 36 -93.67 3.58 21.93
CA SER A 36 -94.30 3.27 20.63
C SER A 36 -94.10 4.39 19.61
N ASN A 37 -94.20 5.66 20.03
CA ASN A 37 -93.96 6.81 19.16
C ASN A 37 -92.49 6.95 18.76
N ALA A 38 -91.56 6.74 19.70
CA ALA A 38 -90.13 6.72 19.43
C ALA A 38 -89.78 5.61 18.42
N GLU A 39 -90.31 4.39 18.57
CA GLU A 39 -90.09 3.29 17.62
C GLU A 39 -90.56 3.67 16.20
N LYS A 40 -91.75 4.27 16.06
CA LYS A 40 -92.27 4.72 14.75
C LYS A 40 -91.36 5.73 14.07
N LEU A 41 -90.87 6.72 14.82
CA LEU A 41 -89.99 7.77 14.28
C LEU A 41 -88.60 7.23 13.97
N VAL A 42 -88.06 6.34 14.81
CA VAL A 42 -86.76 5.68 14.59
C VAL A 42 -86.82 4.80 13.34
N VAL A 43 -87.86 3.97 13.17
CA VAL A 43 -88.04 3.13 11.97
C VAL A 43 -88.18 4.00 10.71
N LYS A 44 -88.89 5.13 10.79
CA LYS A 44 -89.00 6.09 9.68
C LYS A 44 -87.62 6.66 9.32
N ALA A 45 -86.84 7.08 10.31
CA ALA A 45 -85.50 7.62 10.11
C ALA A 45 -84.53 6.56 9.54
N GLU A 46 -84.58 5.32 10.04
CA GLU A 46 -83.80 4.18 9.53
C GLU A 46 -84.14 3.84 8.07
N LYS A 47 -85.43 3.90 7.69
CA LYS A 47 -85.86 3.67 6.29
C LYS A 47 -85.33 4.75 5.35
N LEU A 48 -85.39 6.01 5.77
CA LEU A 48 -84.85 7.14 5.00
C LEU A 48 -83.32 7.04 4.89
N ALA A 49 -82.62 6.75 5.99
CA ALA A 49 -81.17 6.57 6.01
C ALA A 49 -80.69 5.39 5.14
N LYS A 50 -81.43 4.27 5.09
CA LYS A 50 -81.13 3.16 4.18
C LYS A 50 -81.22 3.58 2.71
N SER A 51 -82.18 4.45 2.38
CA SER A 51 -82.32 5.01 1.03
C SER A 51 -81.18 6.00 0.74
N LEU A 52 -80.82 6.85 1.71
CA LEU A 52 -79.72 7.80 1.62
C LEU A 52 -78.36 7.09 1.46
N LYS A 53 -78.13 5.98 2.18
CA LYS A 53 -76.95 5.11 2.04
C LYS A 53 -76.72 4.69 0.59
N SER A 54 -77.78 4.33 -0.11
CA SER A 54 -77.69 3.92 -1.52
C SER A 54 -77.27 5.12 -2.38
N GLN A 55 -77.86 6.30 -2.13
CA GLN A 55 -77.58 7.54 -2.85
C GLN A 55 -76.16 8.08 -2.69
N ILE A 56 -75.35 7.57 -1.76
CA ILE A 56 -73.96 7.97 -1.52
C ILE A 56 -72.94 6.88 -1.88
N SER A 57 -73.41 5.78 -2.48
CA SER A 57 -72.57 4.70 -2.99
C SER A 57 -72.38 4.85 -4.50
N TYR A 58 -71.13 4.89 -4.94
CA TYR A 58 -70.79 4.99 -6.36
C TYR A 58 -71.37 3.83 -7.17
N GLU A 59 -71.29 2.59 -6.72
CA GLU A 59 -71.83 1.44 -7.47
C GLU A 59 -73.34 1.53 -7.69
N TYR A 60 -74.08 1.97 -6.66
CA TYR A 60 -75.52 2.21 -6.79
C TYR A 60 -75.81 3.36 -7.75
N ARG A 61 -75.11 4.50 -7.59
CA ARG A 61 -75.32 5.67 -8.43
C ARG A 61 -74.88 5.44 -9.88
N LYS A 62 -73.81 4.69 -10.12
CA LYS A 62 -73.34 4.29 -11.46
C LYS A 62 -74.40 3.47 -12.18
N LYS A 63 -75.06 2.56 -11.46
CA LYS A 63 -76.16 1.76 -12.03
C LYS A 63 -77.42 2.58 -12.30
N THR A 64 -77.75 3.53 -11.40
CA THR A 64 -79.03 4.24 -11.42
C THR A 64 -78.97 5.56 -12.22
N TYR A 65 -77.84 6.23 -12.19
CA TYR A 65 -77.55 7.54 -12.79
C TYR A 65 -76.17 7.50 -13.48
N PRO A 66 -76.00 6.70 -14.56
CA PRO A 66 -74.68 6.44 -15.16
C PRO A 66 -73.94 7.71 -15.61
N LYS A 67 -74.65 8.77 -16.00
CA LYS A 67 -74.05 10.06 -16.38
C LYS A 67 -73.71 10.97 -15.19
N ASN A 68 -74.37 10.79 -14.04
CA ASN A 68 -74.29 11.65 -12.85
C ASN A 68 -73.88 10.85 -11.61
N ALA A 69 -73.05 9.82 -11.80
CA ALA A 69 -72.68 8.86 -10.77
C ALA A 69 -71.92 9.49 -9.58
N LEU A 70 -71.31 10.65 -9.79
CA LEU A 70 -70.58 11.45 -8.79
C LEU A 70 -71.15 12.86 -8.63
N ASP A 71 -72.45 13.03 -8.90
CA ASP A 71 -73.18 14.26 -8.60
C ASP A 71 -73.82 14.21 -7.21
N TYR A 72 -74.34 15.34 -6.73
CA TYR A 72 -74.96 15.45 -5.41
C TYR A 72 -76.00 14.33 -5.16
N PRO A 73 -76.08 13.79 -3.92
CA PRO A 73 -77.15 12.87 -3.57
C PRO A 73 -78.51 13.57 -3.68
N ASN A 74 -79.61 12.81 -3.64
CA ASN A 74 -80.93 13.43 -3.55
C ASN A 74 -81.00 14.30 -2.29
N MET A 75 -80.91 15.63 -2.48
CA MET A 75 -80.84 16.60 -1.39
C MET A 75 -82.15 16.69 -0.60
N GLY A 76 -83.29 16.43 -1.25
CA GLY A 76 -84.57 16.28 -0.57
C GLY A 76 -84.53 15.11 0.42
N LEU A 77 -84.06 13.94 -0.03
CA LEU A 77 -83.90 12.77 0.82
C LEU A 77 -82.89 12.99 1.95
N PHE A 78 -81.76 13.68 1.69
CA PHE A 78 -80.78 14.02 2.71
C PHE A 78 -81.41 14.91 3.81
N ASN A 79 -82.09 15.97 3.41
CA ASN A 79 -82.75 16.90 4.34
C ASN A 79 -83.89 16.23 5.11
N GLU A 80 -84.71 15.41 4.44
CA GLU A 80 -85.77 14.62 5.06
C GLU A 80 -85.21 13.60 6.07
N THR A 81 -84.09 12.95 5.75
CA THR A 81 -83.41 12.02 6.66
C THR A 81 -82.89 12.74 7.90
N LYS A 82 -82.29 13.92 7.73
CA LYS A 82 -81.82 14.76 8.83
C LYS A 82 -82.98 15.24 9.72
N ALA A 83 -84.06 15.74 9.12
CA ALA A 83 -85.25 16.16 9.86
C ALA A 83 -85.91 14.97 10.59
N ALA A 84 -85.93 13.78 9.98
CA ALA A 84 -86.45 12.57 10.63
C ALA A 84 -85.56 12.10 11.79
N LEU A 85 -84.23 12.23 11.67
CA LEU A 85 -83.28 11.96 12.75
C LEU A 85 -83.49 12.93 13.93
N GLU A 86 -83.60 14.22 13.65
CA GLU A 86 -83.86 15.25 14.67
C GLU A 86 -85.18 14.98 15.39
N ALA A 87 -86.26 14.74 14.65
CA ALA A 87 -87.56 14.40 15.22
C ALA A 87 -87.52 13.11 16.06
N ALA A 88 -86.80 12.08 15.61
CA ALA A 88 -86.65 10.84 16.36
C ALA A 88 -85.82 11.03 17.65
N LEU A 89 -84.73 11.80 17.60
CA LEU A 89 -83.92 12.13 18.78
C LEU A 89 -84.72 12.91 19.82
N GLU A 90 -85.54 13.89 19.39
CA GLU A 90 -86.40 14.65 20.31
C GLU A 90 -87.44 13.77 21.02
N GLU A 91 -88.01 12.78 20.33
CA GLU A 91 -88.95 11.85 20.95
C GLU A 91 -88.23 10.87 21.88
N VAL A 92 -87.07 10.35 21.48
CA VAL A 92 -86.24 9.43 22.29
C VAL A 92 -85.73 10.10 23.57
N LYS A 93 -85.48 11.41 23.57
CA LYS A 93 -85.09 12.18 24.78
C LYS A 93 -86.12 12.07 25.91
N LYS A 94 -87.40 11.83 25.60
CA LYS A 94 -88.49 11.69 26.57
C LYS A 94 -88.47 10.34 27.29
N LEU A 95 -87.73 9.36 26.77
CA LEU A 95 -87.54 8.03 27.38
C LEU A 95 -86.44 8.06 28.45
N LYS A 96 -86.37 7.02 29.30
CA LYS A 96 -85.35 6.89 30.35
C LYS A 96 -84.85 5.44 30.45
N GLY A 97 -83.63 5.26 30.96
CA GLY A 97 -83.02 3.95 31.17
C GLY A 97 -82.68 3.21 29.86
N LYS A 98 -82.67 1.88 29.93
CA LYS A 98 -82.13 0.99 28.88
C LYS A 98 -82.83 1.10 27.52
N GLU A 99 -84.10 1.50 27.50
CA GLU A 99 -84.86 1.71 26.25
C GLU A 99 -84.35 2.93 25.47
N LYS A 100 -84.07 4.05 26.17
CA LYS A 100 -83.48 5.24 25.57
C LYS A 100 -82.12 4.94 24.95
N GLU A 101 -81.24 4.26 25.70
CA GLU A 101 -79.91 3.87 25.24
C GLU A 101 -79.98 3.00 23.97
N THR A 102 -80.96 2.09 23.90
CA THR A 102 -81.18 1.23 22.73
C THR A 102 -81.58 2.04 21.49
N PHE A 103 -82.47 3.01 21.64
CA PHE A 103 -82.88 3.88 20.53
C PHE A 103 -81.80 4.86 20.08
N GLU A 104 -81.06 5.45 21.02
CA GLU A 104 -79.91 6.32 20.70
C GLU A 104 -78.83 5.54 19.96
N ALA A 105 -78.54 4.30 20.37
CA ALA A 105 -77.62 3.42 19.66
C ALA A 105 -78.09 3.11 18.24
N ARG A 106 -79.38 2.81 18.05
CA ARG A 106 -79.98 2.60 16.72
C ARG A 106 -79.87 3.84 15.83
N LEU A 107 -80.25 5.02 16.34
CA LEU A 107 -80.18 6.27 15.57
C LEU A 107 -78.73 6.63 15.21
N SER A 108 -77.79 6.44 16.15
CA SER A 108 -76.36 6.67 15.89
C SER A 108 -75.81 5.71 14.80
N GLN A 109 -76.05 4.40 14.95
CA GLN A 109 -75.49 3.37 14.08
C GLN A 109 -76.17 3.29 12.70
N ASN A 110 -77.48 3.54 12.65
CA ASN A 110 -78.29 3.29 11.45
C ASN A 110 -78.74 4.56 10.73
N VAL A 111 -78.63 5.75 11.35
CA VAL A 111 -79.14 7.01 10.77
C VAL A 111 -78.06 8.09 10.74
N GLN A 112 -77.58 8.57 11.89
CA GLN A 112 -76.56 9.64 11.99
C GLN A 112 -75.32 9.31 11.17
N LEU A 113 -74.84 8.06 11.27
CA LEU A 113 -73.71 7.57 10.48
C LEU A 113 -73.85 7.83 8.97
N TYR A 114 -75.05 7.66 8.40
CA TYR A 114 -75.27 7.87 6.96
C TYR A 114 -75.52 9.34 6.61
N VAL A 115 -76.01 10.15 7.54
CA VAL A 115 -76.06 11.61 7.39
C VAL A 115 -74.64 12.17 7.31
N ASP A 116 -73.74 11.81 8.21
CA ASP A 116 -72.35 12.30 8.22
C ASP A 116 -71.57 11.87 6.97
N ARG A 117 -71.80 10.63 6.51
CA ARG A 117 -71.22 10.12 5.27
C ARG A 117 -71.78 10.82 4.04
N ALA A 118 -73.06 11.17 4.04
CA ALA A 118 -73.66 11.95 2.97
C ALA A 118 -73.12 13.39 2.93
N THR A 119 -72.88 14.02 4.08
CA THR A 119 -72.19 15.31 4.16
C THR A 119 -70.78 15.22 3.56
N SER A 120 -70.00 14.21 3.96
CA SER A 120 -68.65 13.99 3.42
C SER A 120 -68.66 13.73 1.90
N TYR A 121 -69.69 13.05 1.39
CA TYR A 121 -69.91 12.84 -0.04
C TYR A 121 -70.22 14.17 -0.76
N ILE A 122 -71.10 15.01 -0.22
CA ILE A 122 -71.46 16.34 -0.77
C ILE A 122 -70.22 17.26 -0.85
N ASP A 123 -69.39 17.26 0.19
CA ASP A 123 -68.14 18.01 0.21
C ASP A 123 -67.18 17.51 -0.88
N ALA A 124 -67.09 16.19 -1.08
CA ALA A 124 -66.28 15.59 -2.14
C ALA A 124 -66.77 15.95 -3.55
N VAL A 125 -68.09 15.99 -3.79
CA VAL A 125 -68.67 16.46 -5.07
C VAL A 125 -68.29 17.93 -5.32
N THR A 126 -68.44 18.78 -4.31
CA THR A 126 -68.15 20.21 -4.41
C THR A 126 -66.65 20.46 -4.68
N ALA A 127 -65.79 19.73 -3.97
CA ALA A 127 -64.35 19.75 -4.18
C ALA A 127 -63.96 19.28 -5.59
N GLY A 128 -64.55 18.17 -6.06
CA GLY A 128 -64.31 17.62 -7.39
C GLY A 128 -64.62 18.62 -8.50
N LYS A 129 -65.80 19.25 -8.45
CA LYS A 129 -66.22 20.27 -9.44
C LYS A 129 -65.30 21.49 -9.49
N LYS A 130 -64.73 21.92 -8.35
CA LYS A 130 -63.76 23.03 -8.31
C LYS A 130 -62.43 22.66 -8.95
N ILE A 131 -61.92 21.46 -8.65
CA ILE A 131 -60.70 20.94 -9.26
C ILE A 131 -60.87 20.83 -10.78
N GLU A 132 -62.00 20.28 -11.24
CA GLU A 132 -62.34 20.16 -12.66
C GLU A 132 -62.40 21.52 -13.37
N ALA A 133 -63.06 22.51 -12.78
CA ALA A 133 -63.14 23.85 -13.36
C ALA A 133 -61.76 24.50 -13.55
N LYS A 134 -60.85 24.31 -12.58
CA LYS A 134 -59.47 24.81 -12.68
C LYS A 134 -58.63 24.01 -13.69
N ALA A 135 -58.83 22.69 -13.76
CA ALA A 135 -58.17 21.83 -14.75
C ALA A 135 -58.56 22.23 -16.17
N ASN A 136 -59.85 22.37 -16.43
CA ASN A 136 -60.38 22.81 -17.73
C ASN A 136 -59.85 24.19 -18.13
N LYS A 137 -59.71 25.11 -17.17
CA LYS A 137 -59.15 26.44 -17.44
C LYS A 137 -57.68 26.35 -17.86
N LEU A 138 -56.88 25.52 -17.20
CA LEU A 138 -55.48 25.30 -17.56
C LEU A 138 -55.36 24.61 -18.93
N GLU A 139 -56.14 23.56 -19.19
CA GLU A 139 -56.15 22.87 -20.49
C GLU A 139 -56.56 23.79 -21.64
N GLN A 140 -57.53 24.69 -21.42
CA GLN A 140 -57.94 25.68 -22.41
C GLN A 140 -56.80 26.65 -22.75
N LEU A 141 -56.02 27.08 -21.76
CA LEU A 141 -54.89 27.98 -21.97
C LEU A 141 -53.70 27.26 -22.63
N ILE A 142 -53.45 26.00 -22.28
CA ILE A 142 -52.39 25.21 -22.91
C ILE A 142 -52.74 24.88 -24.37
N SER A 143 -54.00 24.54 -24.65
CA SER A 143 -54.46 24.21 -26.01
C SER A 143 -54.48 25.41 -26.96
N SER A 144 -54.52 26.65 -26.45
CA SER A 144 -54.34 27.85 -27.27
C SER A 144 -52.87 28.13 -27.64
N ASN A 145 -51.93 27.30 -27.16
CA ASN A 145 -50.47 27.45 -27.35
C ASN A 145 -49.89 28.78 -26.84
N ILE A 146 -50.56 29.43 -25.88
CA ILE A 146 -50.07 30.66 -25.25
C ILE A 146 -49.58 30.29 -23.84
N ILE A 147 -48.31 30.54 -23.54
CA ILE A 147 -47.73 30.34 -22.21
C ILE A 147 -47.28 31.70 -21.67
N ASP A 148 -48.22 32.39 -21.05
CA ASP A 148 -48.08 33.72 -20.47
C ASP A 148 -48.39 33.71 -18.96
N ASP A 149 -48.40 34.88 -18.33
CA ASP A 149 -48.67 35.01 -16.89
C ASP A 149 -50.04 34.45 -16.50
N SER A 150 -51.02 34.49 -17.41
CA SER A 150 -52.35 33.93 -17.17
C SER A 150 -52.32 32.39 -17.08
N THR A 151 -51.45 31.77 -17.88
CA THR A 151 -51.27 30.32 -17.92
C THR A 151 -50.44 29.83 -16.73
N GLU A 152 -49.41 30.57 -16.35
CA GLU A 152 -48.66 30.35 -15.10
C GLU A 152 -49.58 30.46 -13.87
N THR A 153 -50.42 31.49 -13.82
CA THR A 153 -51.41 31.66 -12.75
C THR A 153 -52.38 30.48 -12.69
N ALA A 154 -52.92 30.05 -13.82
CA ALA A 154 -53.84 28.91 -13.88
C ALA A 154 -53.18 27.59 -13.41
N TYR A 155 -51.90 27.38 -13.72
CA TYR A 155 -51.12 26.24 -13.25
C TYR A 155 -50.96 26.23 -11.72
N HIS A 156 -50.60 27.37 -11.14
CA HIS A 156 -50.46 27.51 -9.70
C HIS A 156 -51.80 27.39 -8.97
N ASP A 157 -52.86 27.99 -9.51
CA ASP A 157 -54.22 27.86 -9.00
C ASP A 157 -54.68 26.40 -8.96
N LEU A 158 -54.50 25.65 -10.05
CA LEU A 158 -54.86 24.24 -10.12
C LEU A 158 -54.06 23.41 -9.10
N THR A 159 -52.75 23.64 -9.02
CA THR A 159 -51.86 22.96 -8.08
C THR A 159 -52.31 23.19 -6.62
N LYS A 160 -52.68 24.43 -6.30
CA LYS A 160 -53.20 24.80 -4.97
C LYS A 160 -54.55 24.14 -4.69
N GLU A 161 -55.44 24.10 -5.69
CA GLU A 161 -56.78 23.52 -5.53
C GLU A 161 -56.74 22.00 -5.34
N ILE A 162 -55.91 21.28 -6.12
CA ILE A 162 -55.66 19.84 -5.93
C ILE A 162 -55.14 19.58 -4.52
N THR A 163 -54.14 20.35 -4.07
CA THR A 163 -53.51 20.17 -2.75
C THR A 163 -54.50 20.43 -1.62
N ARG A 164 -55.28 21.52 -1.72
CA ARG A 164 -56.28 21.92 -0.72
C ARG A 164 -57.35 20.85 -0.51
N TYR A 165 -57.82 20.24 -1.58
CA TYR A 165 -59.01 19.38 -1.55
C TYR A 165 -58.71 17.87 -1.55
N SER A 166 -57.46 17.47 -1.81
CA SER A 166 -57.04 16.05 -1.73
C SER A 166 -57.45 15.34 -0.42
N PRO A 167 -57.35 15.97 0.78
CA PRO A 167 -57.76 15.32 2.03
C PRO A 167 -59.28 15.09 2.17
N VAL A 168 -60.11 15.85 1.44
CA VAL A 168 -61.57 15.76 1.51
C VAL A 168 -62.07 14.42 0.97
N PHE A 169 -61.44 13.90 -0.09
CA PHE A 169 -61.80 12.61 -0.69
C PHE A 169 -61.55 11.42 0.24
N ASN A 170 -60.61 11.53 1.18
CA ASN A 170 -60.33 10.48 2.17
C ASN A 170 -61.46 10.29 3.19
N LYS A 171 -62.33 11.29 3.36
CA LYS A 171 -63.49 11.23 4.27
C LYS A 171 -64.68 10.48 3.68
N VAL A 172 -64.63 10.14 2.38
CA VAL A 172 -65.68 9.36 1.72
C VAL A 172 -65.60 7.90 2.17
N TYR A 173 -66.77 7.34 2.48
CA TYR A 173 -66.95 6.11 3.26
C TYR A 173 -66.39 4.84 2.60
N ASP A 174 -66.79 4.54 1.37
CA ASP A 174 -66.41 3.29 0.71
C ASP A 174 -65.29 3.48 -0.30
N ALA A 175 -64.42 2.46 -0.41
CA ALA A 175 -63.22 2.51 -1.22
C ALA A 175 -63.51 2.69 -2.72
N SER A 176 -64.60 2.09 -3.22
CA SER A 176 -65.06 2.26 -4.61
C SER A 176 -65.43 3.72 -4.91
N THR A 177 -66.20 4.36 -4.03
CA THR A 177 -66.60 5.77 -4.20
C THR A 177 -65.42 6.71 -4.08
N ARG A 178 -64.51 6.49 -3.12
CA ARG A 178 -63.27 7.28 -3.01
C ARG A 178 -62.45 7.19 -4.29
N SER A 179 -62.23 5.97 -4.78
CA SER A 179 -61.46 5.74 -6.01
C SER A 179 -62.13 6.43 -7.20
N ALA A 180 -63.45 6.37 -7.31
CA ALA A 180 -64.18 7.05 -8.37
C ALA A 180 -64.02 8.58 -8.35
N PHE A 181 -64.05 9.23 -7.18
CA PHE A 181 -63.79 10.68 -7.08
C PHE A 181 -62.35 11.03 -7.48
N VAL A 182 -61.36 10.23 -7.04
CA VAL A 182 -59.96 10.42 -7.42
C VAL A 182 -59.77 10.24 -8.92
N ASP A 183 -60.37 9.20 -9.50
CA ASP A 183 -60.24 8.88 -10.92
C ASP A 183 -60.93 9.89 -11.83
N THR A 184 -62.04 10.48 -11.36
CA THR A 184 -62.83 11.42 -12.17
C THR A 184 -62.29 12.84 -12.08
N TYR A 185 -61.88 13.31 -10.90
CA TYR A 185 -61.54 14.72 -10.70
C TYR A 185 -60.04 14.96 -10.45
N VAL A 186 -59.38 14.10 -9.67
CA VAL A 186 -58.00 14.35 -9.25
C VAL A 186 -56.99 13.89 -10.30
N LYS A 187 -57.14 12.68 -10.85
CA LYS A 187 -56.22 12.15 -11.87
C LYS A 187 -56.19 13.01 -13.14
N PRO A 188 -57.33 13.41 -13.76
CA PRO A 188 -57.30 14.27 -14.94
C PRO A 188 -56.66 15.63 -14.65
N ALA A 189 -56.98 16.24 -13.50
CA ALA A 189 -56.38 17.50 -13.08
C ALA A 189 -54.85 17.41 -12.85
N GLN A 190 -54.36 16.30 -12.29
CA GLN A 190 -52.93 16.03 -12.18
C GLN A 190 -52.27 15.86 -13.55
N LEU A 191 -52.93 15.17 -14.50
CA LEU A 191 -52.44 15.05 -15.87
C LEU A 191 -52.36 16.41 -16.58
N ALA A 192 -53.39 17.25 -16.44
CA ALA A 192 -53.41 18.61 -16.98
C ALA A 192 -52.27 19.47 -16.41
N ARG A 193 -52.07 19.42 -15.09
CA ARG A 193 -50.96 20.10 -14.41
C ARG A 193 -49.60 19.57 -14.91
N ASP A 194 -49.42 18.26 -14.96
CA ASP A 194 -48.14 17.64 -15.31
C ASP A 194 -47.77 17.87 -16.78
N ALA A 195 -48.77 18.01 -17.66
CA ALA A 195 -48.57 18.42 -19.05
C ALA A 195 -48.05 19.87 -19.16
N ALA A 196 -48.40 20.74 -18.20
CA ALA A 196 -48.01 22.14 -18.18
C ALA A 196 -46.65 22.41 -17.51
N LEU A 197 -46.13 21.45 -16.72
CA LEU A 197 -44.98 21.64 -15.82
C LEU A 197 -43.75 22.22 -16.52
N TYR A 198 -43.29 21.57 -17.60
CA TYR A 198 -42.11 22.00 -18.33
C TYR A 198 -42.32 23.34 -19.06
N PRO A 199 -43.43 23.55 -19.82
CA PRO A 199 -43.80 24.85 -20.36
C PRO A 199 -43.73 26.01 -19.36
N ILE A 200 -44.36 25.86 -18.20
CA ILE A 200 -44.41 26.90 -17.17
C ILE A 200 -43.03 27.13 -16.54
N SER A 201 -42.29 26.05 -16.26
CA SER A 201 -40.94 26.16 -15.69
C SER A 201 -39.99 26.90 -16.63
N ILE A 202 -40.08 26.64 -17.93
CA ILE A 202 -39.26 27.30 -18.95
C ILE A 202 -39.60 28.79 -19.04
N LYS A 203 -40.89 29.16 -19.00
CA LYS A 203 -41.31 30.57 -18.96
C LYS A 203 -40.70 31.29 -17.76
N ILE A 204 -40.84 30.73 -16.55
CA ILE A 204 -40.32 31.33 -15.32
C ILE A 204 -38.80 31.57 -15.41
N GLU A 205 -38.04 30.60 -15.91
CA GLU A 205 -36.60 30.77 -16.10
C GLU A 205 -36.25 31.76 -17.22
N THR A 206 -37.10 31.88 -18.24
CA THR A 206 -36.95 32.87 -19.32
C THR A 206 -37.17 34.30 -18.81
N ASP A 207 -38.15 34.51 -17.94
CA ASP A 207 -38.38 35.82 -17.30
C ASP A 207 -37.22 36.20 -16.37
N ARG A 208 -36.68 35.22 -15.62
CA ARG A 208 -35.48 35.42 -14.79
C ARG A 208 -34.24 35.73 -15.61
N LEU A 209 -34.05 35.03 -16.74
CA LEU A 209 -32.97 35.32 -17.69
C LEU A 209 -33.08 36.76 -18.21
N ASN A 210 -34.28 37.20 -18.60
CA ASN A 210 -34.52 38.56 -19.09
C ASN A 210 -34.24 39.62 -18.01
N ASN A 211 -34.64 39.37 -16.76
CA ASN A 211 -34.33 40.27 -15.65
C ASN A 211 -32.83 40.33 -15.35
N ALA A 212 -32.14 39.19 -15.34
CA ALA A 212 -30.69 39.13 -15.15
C ALA A 212 -29.93 39.89 -16.25
N LEU A 213 -30.43 39.86 -17.48
CA LEU A 213 -29.89 40.63 -18.60
C LEU A 213 -30.11 42.13 -18.42
N ASN A 214 -31.31 42.56 -18.06
CA ASN A 214 -31.61 43.97 -17.79
C ASN A 214 -30.79 44.55 -16.62
N GLU A 215 -30.38 43.70 -15.69
CA GLU A 215 -29.54 44.05 -14.53
C GLU A 215 -28.04 43.84 -14.76
N ASN A 216 -27.61 43.42 -15.96
CA ASN A 216 -26.21 43.09 -16.30
C ASN A 216 -25.54 42.06 -15.36
N LYS A 217 -26.31 41.09 -14.83
CA LYS A 217 -25.81 40.05 -13.91
C LYS A 217 -25.40 38.79 -14.66
N LEU A 218 -24.21 38.79 -15.27
CA LEU A 218 -23.73 37.74 -16.19
C LEU A 218 -23.80 36.30 -15.60
N ASP A 219 -23.45 36.12 -14.32
CA ASP A 219 -23.53 34.80 -13.65
C ASP A 219 -24.96 34.26 -13.61
N GLN A 220 -25.95 35.13 -13.40
CA GLN A 220 -27.36 34.77 -13.39
C GLN A 220 -27.88 34.48 -14.81
N VAL A 221 -27.41 35.24 -15.80
CA VAL A 221 -27.71 34.97 -17.22
C VAL A 221 -27.28 33.55 -17.60
N ILE A 222 -26.07 33.14 -17.22
CA ILE A 222 -25.55 31.79 -17.48
C ILE A 222 -26.35 30.72 -16.74
N TYR A 223 -26.63 30.95 -15.44
CA TYR A 223 -27.41 30.02 -14.63
C TYR A 223 -28.78 29.75 -15.23
N HIS A 224 -29.54 30.80 -15.57
CA HIS A 224 -30.89 30.67 -16.11
C HIS A 224 -30.88 30.07 -17.52
N LYS A 225 -29.89 30.42 -18.37
CA LYS A 225 -29.71 29.80 -19.70
C LYS A 225 -29.47 28.30 -19.61
N ASN A 226 -28.54 27.84 -18.77
CA ASN A 226 -28.27 26.41 -18.60
C ASN A 226 -29.47 25.67 -17.98
N ARG A 227 -30.22 26.34 -17.11
CA ARG A 227 -31.44 25.79 -16.53
C ARG A 227 -32.52 25.59 -17.59
N ILE A 228 -32.70 26.54 -18.51
CA ILE A 228 -33.62 26.42 -19.65
C ILE A 228 -33.21 25.25 -20.55
N ASP A 229 -31.93 25.13 -20.93
CA ASP A 229 -31.44 24.03 -21.77
C ASP A 229 -31.72 22.66 -21.14
N LYS A 230 -31.50 22.53 -19.83
CA LYS A 230 -31.80 21.31 -19.09
C LYS A 230 -33.30 21.00 -19.07
N LEU A 231 -34.14 21.99 -18.78
CA LEU A 231 -35.60 21.82 -18.76
C LEU A 231 -36.15 21.42 -20.13
N LEU A 232 -35.56 21.95 -21.21
CA LEU A 232 -35.88 21.56 -22.59
C LEU A 232 -35.54 20.09 -22.86
N SER A 233 -34.30 19.69 -22.55
CA SER A 233 -33.83 18.32 -22.71
C SER A 233 -34.67 17.33 -21.88
N ASP A 234 -34.89 17.63 -20.60
CA ASP A 234 -35.66 16.77 -19.69
C ASP A 234 -37.13 16.66 -20.12
N GLY A 235 -37.72 17.75 -20.61
CA GLY A 235 -39.11 17.77 -21.07
C GLY A 235 -39.32 16.91 -22.32
N VAL A 236 -38.38 16.93 -23.28
CA VAL A 236 -38.41 16.05 -24.46
C VAL A 236 -38.20 14.60 -24.05
N LYS A 237 -37.17 14.33 -23.23
CA LYS A 237 -36.85 12.98 -22.72
C LYS A 237 -38.03 12.32 -22.02
N HIS A 238 -38.82 13.08 -21.26
CA HIS A 238 -39.98 12.56 -20.54
C HIS A 238 -41.29 12.61 -21.35
N GLY A 239 -41.25 12.96 -22.64
CA GLY A 239 -42.43 13.03 -23.51
C GLY A 239 -43.43 14.12 -23.10
N LYS A 240 -42.99 15.11 -22.31
CA LYS A 240 -43.81 16.23 -21.82
C LYS A 240 -43.68 17.49 -22.67
N LEU A 241 -42.67 17.54 -23.54
CA LEU A 241 -42.53 18.50 -24.62
C LEU A 241 -42.45 17.74 -25.94
N LYS A 242 -43.31 18.06 -26.92
CA LYS A 242 -43.12 17.59 -28.29
C LYS A 242 -41.97 18.36 -28.92
N GLU A 243 -41.09 17.63 -29.60
CA GLU A 243 -39.86 18.12 -30.25
C GLU A 243 -40.08 19.28 -31.24
N TYR A 244 -41.32 19.54 -31.66
CA TYR A 244 -41.71 20.60 -32.62
C TYR A 244 -42.97 21.39 -32.22
N SER A 245 -43.27 21.55 -30.92
CA SER A 245 -44.39 22.42 -30.53
C SER A 245 -44.11 23.88 -30.90
N ASN A 246 -45.14 24.63 -31.32
CA ASN A 246 -45.01 26.08 -31.60
C ASN A 246 -44.50 26.85 -30.36
N LEU A 247 -44.76 26.31 -29.18
CA LEU A 247 -44.25 26.78 -27.90
C LEU A 247 -42.71 26.68 -27.78
N LEU A 248 -42.10 25.56 -28.21
CA LEU A 248 -40.66 25.40 -28.19
C LEU A 248 -39.96 26.39 -29.13
N LYS A 249 -40.57 26.65 -30.30
CA LYS A 249 -40.06 27.61 -31.28
C LYS A 249 -40.09 29.05 -30.75
N SER A 250 -41.15 29.48 -30.07
CA SER A 250 -41.23 30.87 -29.57
C SER A 250 -40.19 31.17 -28.49
N VAL A 251 -39.93 30.21 -27.59
CA VAL A 251 -38.90 30.34 -26.55
C VAL A 251 -37.50 30.34 -27.16
N LEU A 252 -37.22 29.41 -28.08
CA LEU A 252 -35.92 29.37 -28.77
C LEU A 252 -35.67 30.62 -29.60
N ASP A 253 -36.68 31.16 -30.28
CA ASP A 253 -36.57 32.40 -31.05
C ASP A 253 -36.37 33.61 -30.14
N TYR A 254 -37.03 33.65 -28.98
CA TYR A 254 -36.85 34.70 -27.97
C TYR A 254 -35.43 34.69 -27.37
N VAL A 255 -34.95 33.51 -26.95
CA VAL A 255 -33.59 33.31 -26.43
C VAL A 255 -32.54 33.66 -27.50
N LYS A 256 -32.74 33.25 -28.77
CA LYS A 256 -31.85 33.61 -29.88
C LYS A 256 -31.83 35.11 -30.15
N ARG A 257 -32.98 35.81 -30.13
CA ARG A 257 -33.05 37.27 -30.31
C ARG A 257 -32.38 38.04 -29.18
N ILE A 258 -32.46 37.52 -27.96
CA ILE A 258 -31.84 38.12 -26.78
C ILE A 258 -30.32 37.91 -26.78
N LEU A 259 -29.87 36.68 -27.03
CA LEU A 259 -28.45 36.37 -27.14
C LEU A 259 -27.79 37.13 -28.31
N GLY A 260 -28.50 37.26 -29.43
CA GLY A 260 -28.06 38.01 -30.62
C GLY A 260 -27.80 39.50 -30.40
N LYS A 261 -28.32 40.11 -29.32
CA LYS A 261 -28.08 41.53 -28.98
C LYS A 261 -26.79 41.76 -28.19
N LEU A 262 -26.11 40.69 -27.75
CA LEU A 262 -24.95 40.72 -26.85
C LEU A 262 -23.69 40.04 -27.44
N LEU A 263 -23.73 39.59 -28.69
CA LEU A 263 -22.62 38.81 -29.26
C LEU A 263 -21.43 39.72 -29.55
N ASP A 264 -20.45 39.67 -28.66
CA ASP A 264 -19.06 39.74 -29.06
C ASP A 264 -18.83 38.67 -30.13
N THR A 265 -18.56 39.09 -31.36
CA THR A 265 -18.23 38.19 -32.47
C THR A 265 -16.72 38.01 -32.61
N THR A 266 -15.94 38.59 -31.70
CA THR A 266 -14.49 38.44 -31.71
C THR A 266 -14.12 37.13 -31.02
N ALA A 267 -13.07 36.49 -31.51
CA ALA A 267 -12.58 35.27 -30.91
C ALA A 267 -11.87 35.56 -29.58
N PRO A 268 -11.95 34.66 -28.59
CA PRO A 268 -11.26 34.84 -27.32
C PRO A 268 -9.74 34.89 -27.52
N LYS A 269 -9.04 35.48 -26.55
CA LYS A 269 -7.58 35.48 -26.43
C LYS A 269 -7.16 34.57 -25.28
N VAL A 270 -6.14 33.76 -25.54
CA VAL A 270 -5.53 32.88 -24.55
C VAL A 270 -4.03 33.14 -24.47
N SER A 271 -3.46 33.09 -23.26
CA SER A 271 -2.04 33.28 -23.00
C SER A 271 -1.50 32.20 -22.07
N LEU A 272 -0.30 31.71 -22.36
CA LEU A 272 0.43 30.77 -21.52
C LEU A 272 0.97 31.47 -20.26
N VAL A 273 0.87 30.81 -19.11
CA VAL A 273 1.45 31.26 -17.83
C VAL A 273 2.59 30.34 -17.38
N SER A 274 2.48 29.04 -17.63
CA SER A 274 3.54 28.07 -17.38
C SER A 274 4.72 28.23 -18.35
N ASP A 275 5.83 27.54 -18.06
CA ASP A 275 6.95 27.45 -18.98
C ASP A 275 6.54 26.83 -20.33
N SER A 276 7.29 27.17 -21.39
CA SER A 276 7.10 26.62 -22.73
C SER A 276 7.53 25.15 -22.84
N GLN A 277 8.14 24.58 -21.80
CA GLN A 277 8.50 23.17 -21.74
C GLN A 277 7.92 22.54 -20.46
N VAL A 278 7.08 21.51 -20.62
CA VAL A 278 6.32 20.90 -19.52
C VAL A 278 6.40 19.38 -19.60
N THR A 279 6.70 18.70 -18.49
CA THR A 279 6.70 17.24 -18.42
C THR A 279 5.28 16.68 -18.38
N ILE A 280 5.01 15.62 -19.15
CA ILE A 280 3.72 14.92 -19.11
C ILE A 280 3.39 14.49 -17.68
N GLY A 281 2.13 14.70 -17.28
CA GLY A 281 1.63 14.53 -15.92
C GLY A 281 1.57 15.81 -15.11
N LYS A 282 2.26 16.88 -15.53
CA LYS A 282 2.09 18.24 -14.95
C LYS A 282 1.05 19.03 -15.73
N ASP A 283 0.28 19.86 -15.03
CA ASP A 283 -0.70 20.74 -15.68
C ASP A 283 0.00 21.91 -16.39
N ILE A 284 -0.49 22.24 -17.59
CA ILE A 284 -0.21 23.54 -18.23
C ILE A 284 -1.12 24.58 -17.60
N VAL A 285 -0.58 25.78 -17.35
CA VAL A 285 -1.35 26.90 -16.80
C VAL A 285 -1.53 27.99 -17.86
N VAL A 286 -2.78 28.40 -18.09
CA VAL A 286 -3.14 29.44 -19.06
C VAL A 286 -4.10 30.47 -18.45
N ARG A 287 -4.29 31.60 -19.14
CA ARG A 287 -5.34 32.59 -18.88
C ARG A 287 -6.12 32.85 -20.16
N ALA A 288 -7.42 33.07 -20.05
CA ALA A 288 -8.29 33.47 -21.16
C ALA A 288 -9.07 34.73 -20.79
N ASN A 289 -9.26 35.65 -21.74
CA ASN A 289 -9.97 36.92 -21.52
C ASN A 289 -11.50 36.77 -21.48
N GLU A 290 -12.03 35.62 -21.87
CA GLU A 290 -13.45 35.33 -22.02
C GLU A 290 -13.81 33.96 -21.44
N LEU A 291 -15.08 33.79 -21.06
CA LEU A 291 -15.61 32.52 -20.57
C LEU A 291 -15.78 31.52 -21.70
N GLY A 292 -15.59 30.24 -21.40
CA GLY A 292 -15.66 29.20 -22.41
C GLY A 292 -14.81 27.98 -22.07
N THR A 293 -14.01 27.52 -23.03
CA THR A 293 -13.19 26.32 -22.89
C THR A 293 -11.84 26.52 -23.55
N VAL A 294 -10.75 26.16 -22.86
CA VAL A 294 -9.40 26.10 -23.42
C VAL A 294 -9.05 24.66 -23.80
N TYR A 295 -8.27 24.50 -24.87
CA TYR A 295 -7.88 23.22 -25.45
C TYR A 295 -6.38 23.20 -25.68
N LEU A 296 -5.71 22.16 -25.20
CA LEU A 296 -4.33 21.85 -25.52
C LEU A 296 -4.29 20.84 -26.68
N VAL A 297 -3.71 21.25 -27.80
CA VAL A 297 -3.83 20.55 -29.09
C VAL A 297 -2.44 20.37 -29.71
N PRO A 298 -2.12 19.21 -30.32
CA PRO A 298 -0.86 19.05 -31.05
C PRO A 298 -0.64 20.13 -32.12
N SER A 299 0.60 20.60 -32.27
CA SER A 299 0.91 21.74 -33.14
C SER A 299 0.75 21.46 -34.63
N ASN A 300 0.71 20.18 -35.02
CA ASN A 300 0.43 19.72 -36.39
C ASN A 300 -1.07 19.73 -36.73
N GLU A 301 -1.95 19.87 -35.73
CA GLU A 301 -3.39 20.01 -35.93
C GLU A 301 -3.78 21.50 -36.01
N THR A 302 -4.62 21.84 -36.99
CA THR A 302 -5.10 23.22 -37.21
C THR A 302 -6.63 23.28 -37.15
N PRO A 303 -7.25 23.03 -35.98
CA PRO A 303 -8.70 23.05 -35.86
C PRO A 303 -9.25 24.47 -36.00
N SER A 304 -10.30 24.62 -36.80
CA SER A 304 -10.96 25.91 -37.08
C SER A 304 -12.36 26.02 -36.46
N SER A 305 -12.82 25.00 -35.73
CA SER A 305 -14.15 24.99 -35.11
C SER A 305 -14.15 24.25 -33.77
N LYS A 306 -15.13 24.58 -32.92
CA LYS A 306 -15.39 23.85 -31.66
C LYS A 306 -15.57 22.34 -31.88
N SER A 307 -16.28 21.95 -32.95
CA SER A 307 -16.53 20.53 -33.24
C SER A 307 -15.24 19.76 -33.57
N ALA A 308 -14.29 20.39 -34.28
CA ALA A 308 -12.99 19.78 -34.57
C ALA A 308 -12.17 19.60 -33.28
N LEU A 309 -12.14 20.62 -32.42
CA LEU A 309 -11.48 20.56 -31.11
C LEU A 309 -12.07 19.44 -30.22
N GLU A 310 -13.39 19.34 -30.14
CA GLU A 310 -14.07 18.30 -29.36
C GLU A 310 -13.81 16.88 -29.90
N THR A 311 -13.64 16.74 -31.22
CA THR A 311 -13.26 15.47 -31.84
C THR A 311 -11.85 15.05 -31.42
N LEU A 312 -10.88 15.97 -31.42
CA LEU A 312 -9.51 15.70 -30.98
C LEU A 312 -9.45 15.30 -29.50
N VAL A 313 -10.28 15.92 -28.65
CA VAL A 313 -10.41 15.54 -27.24
C VAL A 313 -11.03 14.15 -27.08
N THR A 314 -12.08 13.85 -27.85
CA THR A 314 -12.76 12.54 -27.83
C THR A 314 -11.83 11.41 -28.27
N ASN A 315 -10.95 11.68 -29.24
CA ASN A 315 -9.93 10.73 -29.71
C ASN A 315 -8.72 10.62 -28.76
N GLY A 316 -8.70 11.37 -27.64
CA GLY A 316 -7.62 11.35 -26.66
C GLY A 316 -6.35 12.10 -27.07
N ILE A 317 -6.35 12.75 -28.24
CA ILE A 317 -5.20 13.45 -28.84
C ILE A 317 -5.01 14.86 -28.24
N ALA A 318 -6.10 15.45 -27.73
CA ALA A 318 -6.12 16.77 -27.08
C ALA A 318 -6.68 16.69 -25.65
N ARG A 319 -6.50 17.77 -24.88
CA ARG A 319 -7.09 17.95 -23.54
C ARG A 319 -7.80 19.29 -23.45
N LYS A 320 -8.79 19.42 -22.56
CA LYS A 320 -9.55 20.67 -22.39
C LYS A 320 -9.80 21.01 -20.93
N ALA A 321 -9.99 22.29 -20.64
CA ALA A 321 -10.42 22.79 -19.35
C ALA A 321 -11.43 23.93 -19.50
N THR A 322 -12.38 24.01 -18.55
CA THR A 322 -13.41 25.05 -18.56
C THR A 322 -12.86 26.37 -18.02
N VAL A 323 -13.18 27.48 -18.69
CA VAL A 323 -12.93 28.84 -18.19
C VAL A 323 -14.16 29.33 -17.44
N SER A 324 -14.15 29.17 -16.12
CA SER A 324 -15.22 29.64 -15.23
C SER A 324 -15.03 31.08 -14.74
N SER A 325 -13.84 31.66 -14.94
CA SER A 325 -13.51 33.03 -14.57
C SER A 325 -12.47 33.60 -15.52
N ILE A 326 -12.73 34.79 -16.06
CA ILE A 326 -11.84 35.46 -17.01
C ILE A 326 -10.54 35.92 -16.32
N ASN A 327 -9.44 35.90 -17.07
CA ASN A 327 -8.10 36.33 -16.66
C ASN A 327 -7.56 35.66 -15.39
N ARG A 328 -8.10 34.49 -15.02
CA ARG A 328 -7.59 33.64 -13.93
C ARG A 328 -6.85 32.43 -14.49
N GLU A 329 -5.96 31.87 -13.68
CA GLU A 329 -5.19 30.69 -14.03
C GLU A 329 -6.10 29.47 -14.18
N ILE A 330 -6.01 28.85 -15.35
CA ILE A 330 -6.74 27.64 -15.73
C ILE A 330 -5.69 26.55 -15.95
N LYS A 331 -5.87 25.42 -15.27
CA LYS A 331 -5.00 24.25 -15.39
C LYS A 331 -5.55 23.29 -16.44
N ILE A 332 -4.73 22.92 -17.41
CA ILE A 332 -5.03 21.90 -18.41
C ILE A 332 -4.11 20.70 -18.14
N SER A 333 -4.69 19.56 -17.78
CA SER A 333 -3.94 18.33 -17.55
C SER A 333 -3.28 17.83 -18.84
N THR A 334 -2.04 17.35 -18.73
CA THR A 334 -1.28 16.72 -19.82
C THR A 334 -1.29 15.19 -19.75
N THR A 335 -1.87 14.60 -18.70
CA THR A 335 -1.92 13.14 -18.46
C THR A 335 -2.53 12.42 -19.65
N GLY A 336 -1.86 11.37 -20.14
CA GLY A 336 -2.25 10.58 -21.30
C GLY A 336 -2.09 11.26 -22.68
N LEU A 337 -1.31 12.34 -22.78
CA LEU A 337 -0.83 12.89 -24.06
C LEU A 337 0.54 12.30 -24.43
N THR A 338 0.96 12.49 -25.69
CA THR A 338 2.29 12.13 -26.19
C THR A 338 3.28 13.29 -26.01
N SER A 339 4.58 12.99 -25.95
CA SER A 339 5.61 14.04 -26.03
C SER A 339 5.60 14.69 -27.41
N GLY A 340 5.99 15.96 -27.48
CA GLY A 340 5.97 16.74 -28.72
C GLY A 340 5.48 18.18 -28.52
N THR A 341 5.22 18.88 -29.61
CA THR A 341 4.84 20.30 -29.58
C THR A 341 3.32 20.48 -29.64
N TYR A 342 2.78 21.36 -28.80
CA TYR A 342 1.36 21.66 -28.63
C TYR A 342 1.10 23.17 -28.68
N LYS A 343 -0.15 23.55 -28.92
CA LYS A 343 -0.66 24.91 -28.86
C LYS A 343 -1.95 24.94 -28.05
N VAL A 344 -2.24 26.07 -27.42
CA VAL A 344 -3.50 26.26 -26.69
C VAL A 344 -4.46 27.11 -27.51
N TYR A 345 -5.69 26.63 -27.66
CA TYR A 345 -6.81 27.35 -28.24
C TYR A 345 -7.84 27.68 -27.15
N ALA A 346 -8.59 28.77 -27.31
CA ALA A 346 -9.77 29.06 -26.51
C ALA A 346 -11.01 29.10 -27.42
N VAL A 347 -12.14 28.67 -26.88
CA VAL A 347 -13.44 28.76 -27.52
C VAL A 347 -14.41 29.39 -26.55
N ASP A 348 -15.08 30.46 -26.98
CA ASP A 348 -16.06 31.16 -26.16
C ASP A 348 -17.40 30.39 -26.06
N LEU A 349 -18.40 30.99 -25.41
CA LEU A 349 -19.74 30.40 -25.29
C LEU A 349 -20.53 30.37 -26.61
N LEU A 350 -20.10 31.11 -27.62
CA LEU A 350 -20.73 31.26 -28.92
C LEU A 350 -20.11 30.35 -29.98
N GLY A 351 -18.96 29.75 -29.68
CA GLY A 351 -18.22 28.85 -30.55
C GLY A 351 -17.12 29.53 -31.36
N ASN A 352 -16.80 30.81 -31.11
CA ASN A 352 -15.69 31.50 -31.76
C ASN A 352 -14.37 30.91 -31.24
N VAL A 353 -13.47 30.54 -32.15
CA VAL A 353 -12.19 29.90 -31.83
C VAL A 353 -11.05 30.92 -31.90
N SER A 354 -10.22 30.98 -30.87
CA SER A 354 -9.05 31.86 -30.80
C SER A 354 -7.99 31.51 -31.85
N ASN A 355 -7.10 32.46 -32.11
CA ASN A 355 -5.77 32.10 -32.58
C ASN A 355 -5.04 31.29 -31.48
N PRO A 356 -4.19 30.32 -31.85
CA PRO A 356 -3.44 29.55 -30.86
C PRO A 356 -2.37 30.39 -30.14
N THR A 357 -1.95 29.94 -28.96
CA THR A 357 -0.75 30.45 -28.26
C THR A 357 0.54 30.12 -29.02
N GLU A 358 1.67 30.63 -28.49
CA GLU A 358 3.00 30.08 -28.80
C GLU A 358 3.09 28.58 -28.46
N ILE A 359 4.10 27.92 -29.04
CA ILE A 359 4.33 26.49 -28.91
C ILE A 359 4.70 26.14 -27.46
N VAL A 360 4.06 25.10 -26.93
CA VAL A 360 4.44 24.41 -25.71
C VAL A 360 5.02 23.04 -26.07
N THR A 361 6.16 22.68 -25.51
CA THR A 361 6.81 21.38 -25.71
C THR A 361 6.50 20.48 -24.52
N LEU A 362 5.82 19.36 -24.76
CA LEU A 362 5.64 18.30 -23.79
C LEU A 362 6.82 17.32 -23.83
N THR A 363 7.48 17.12 -22.70
CA THR A 363 8.51 16.07 -22.55
C THR A 363 7.91 14.78 -21.97
N PRO A 364 8.55 13.62 -22.19
CA PRO A 364 8.11 12.34 -21.64
C PRO A 364 7.82 12.37 -20.14
N PHE A 365 6.96 11.45 -19.66
CA PHE A 365 6.76 11.29 -18.22
C PHE A 365 8.05 10.78 -17.60
N LYS A 366 8.44 11.40 -16.48
CA LYS A 366 9.65 11.06 -15.75
C LYS A 366 9.30 10.64 -14.33
N LEU A 367 9.71 9.43 -13.95
CA LEU A 367 9.62 8.91 -12.59
C LEU A 367 11.01 8.94 -11.95
N THR A 368 11.09 9.50 -10.75
CA THR A 368 12.28 9.42 -9.91
C THR A 368 12.00 8.44 -8.77
N VAL A 369 12.84 7.42 -8.64
CA VAL A 369 12.82 6.43 -7.57
C VAL A 369 14.11 6.57 -6.75
N MET A 370 13.95 6.85 -5.46
CA MET A 370 15.01 6.66 -4.48
C MET A 370 14.85 5.27 -3.87
N HIS A 371 15.96 4.60 -3.58
CA HIS A 371 15.90 3.29 -2.95
C HIS A 371 17.03 3.04 -1.96
N THR A 372 16.71 2.23 -0.96
CA THR A 372 17.64 1.63 -0.01
C THR A 372 17.37 0.13 0.07
N ASN A 373 18.38 -0.63 0.48
CA ASN A 373 18.33 -2.08 0.69
C ASN A 373 19.45 -2.44 1.70
N ASP A 374 19.28 -3.55 2.42
CA ASP A 374 20.33 -4.14 3.26
C ASP A 374 20.92 -3.14 4.27
N THR A 375 20.07 -2.30 4.87
CA THR A 375 20.54 -1.24 5.77
C THR A 375 21.00 -1.79 7.12
N HIS A 376 20.51 -2.97 7.52
CA HIS A 376 20.95 -3.75 8.67
C HIS A 376 21.24 -2.90 9.91
N ALA A 377 20.26 -2.09 10.33
CA ALA A 377 20.30 -1.24 11.50
C ALA A 377 21.52 -0.30 11.60
N HIS A 378 22.12 0.11 10.48
CA HIS A 378 23.22 1.09 10.47
C HIS A 378 22.69 2.52 10.56
N LEU A 379 22.40 2.95 11.79
CA LEU A 379 21.79 4.26 12.06
C LEU A 379 22.80 5.40 12.31
N ASP A 380 24.10 5.14 12.41
CA ASP A 380 25.09 6.19 12.72
C ASP A 380 25.18 7.30 11.66
N ASN A 381 24.79 7.02 10.41
CA ASN A 381 24.75 7.99 9.32
C ASN A 381 23.33 8.38 8.87
N ILE A 382 22.29 7.97 9.62
CA ILE A 382 20.88 8.15 9.24
C ILE A 382 20.51 9.62 9.00
N ALA A 383 21.09 10.54 9.79
CA ALA A 383 20.85 11.97 9.64
C ALA A 383 21.32 12.50 8.28
N ARG A 384 22.46 12.01 7.76
CA ARG A 384 22.94 12.37 6.41
C ARG A 384 22.10 11.71 5.32
N ARG A 385 21.66 10.46 5.53
CA ARG A 385 20.73 9.79 4.61
C ARG A 385 19.43 10.57 4.46
N ILE A 386 18.85 11.05 5.57
CA ILE A 386 17.65 11.89 5.54
C ILE A 386 17.90 13.21 4.81
N THR A 387 19.07 13.84 5.00
CA THR A 387 19.47 15.02 4.20
C THR A 387 19.50 14.71 2.70
N ALA A 388 20.12 13.59 2.29
CA ALA A 388 20.17 13.19 0.89
C ALA A 388 18.75 12.98 0.30
N ILE A 389 17.87 12.29 1.04
CA ILE A 389 16.46 12.08 0.66
C ILE A 389 15.73 13.42 0.50
N LYS A 390 15.90 14.35 1.46
CA LYS A 390 15.29 15.68 1.39
C LYS A 390 15.79 16.49 0.20
N GLN A 391 17.08 16.42 -0.14
CA GLN A 391 17.66 17.09 -1.32
C GLN A 391 17.10 16.54 -2.64
N VAL A 392 16.99 15.21 -2.77
CA VAL A 392 16.41 14.60 -3.97
C VAL A 392 14.93 14.99 -4.12
N ARG A 393 14.16 14.97 -3.02
CA ARG A 393 12.75 15.40 -3.04
C ARG A 393 12.57 16.89 -3.31
N GLN A 394 13.50 17.74 -2.88
CA GLN A 394 13.46 19.16 -3.23
C GLN A 394 13.56 19.36 -4.75
N ALA A 395 14.42 18.57 -5.42
CA ALA A 395 14.53 18.60 -6.88
C ALA A 395 13.33 17.92 -7.58
N ASN A 396 12.82 16.83 -7.00
CA ASN A 396 11.74 16.02 -7.55
C ASN A 396 10.65 15.75 -6.49
N PRO A 397 9.68 16.68 -6.28
CA PRO A 397 8.74 16.61 -5.15
C PRO A 397 7.85 15.36 -5.09
N ASN A 398 7.61 14.68 -6.22
CA ASN A 398 6.77 13.49 -6.32
C ASN A 398 7.58 12.20 -6.55
N SER A 399 8.89 12.20 -6.24
CA SER A 399 9.73 11.00 -6.29
C SER A 399 9.29 9.95 -5.26
N LEU A 400 9.37 8.68 -5.61
CA LEU A 400 9.11 7.56 -4.70
C LEU A 400 10.36 7.26 -3.86
N LEU A 401 10.18 6.86 -2.60
CA LEU A 401 11.23 6.30 -1.75
C LEU A 401 10.87 4.87 -1.36
N LEU A 402 11.64 3.89 -1.82
CA LEU A 402 11.37 2.46 -1.62
C LEU A 402 12.48 1.80 -0.79
N ASP A 403 12.11 0.80 0.02
CA ASP A 403 13.09 -0.05 0.73
C ASP A 403 12.96 -1.51 0.30
N ALA A 404 14.06 -2.09 -0.16
CA ALA A 404 14.09 -3.44 -0.69
C ALA A 404 14.40 -4.51 0.38
N GLY A 405 14.15 -4.25 1.67
CA GLY A 405 14.27 -5.25 2.74
C GLY A 405 15.62 -5.27 3.44
N ASP A 406 15.72 -6.10 4.49
CA ASP A 406 16.84 -6.22 5.41
C ASP A 406 17.21 -4.90 6.10
N VAL A 407 16.20 -4.30 6.72
CA VAL A 407 16.38 -3.25 7.72
C VAL A 407 16.85 -3.86 9.04
N PHE A 408 16.39 -5.07 9.34
CA PHE A 408 16.70 -5.78 10.59
C PHE A 408 18.12 -6.33 10.64
N SER A 409 18.54 -6.71 11.85
CA SER A 409 19.86 -7.26 12.16
C SER A 409 21.03 -6.28 11.95
N GLY A 410 22.26 -6.71 12.16
CA GLY A 410 23.49 -5.96 11.84
C GLY A 410 24.15 -5.18 12.98
N THR A 411 23.40 -4.43 13.80
CA THR A 411 24.00 -3.62 14.88
C THR A 411 23.23 -3.70 16.20
N LEU A 412 23.83 -3.12 17.26
CA LEU A 412 23.17 -3.00 18.56
C LEU A 412 21.87 -2.19 18.51
N TYR A 413 21.64 -1.36 17.50
CA TYR A 413 20.34 -0.70 17.32
C TYR A 413 19.23 -1.74 17.15
N PHE A 414 19.45 -2.79 16.35
CA PHE A 414 18.47 -3.87 16.23
C PHE A 414 18.39 -4.73 17.49
N SER A 415 19.54 -5.10 18.07
CA SER A 415 19.57 -5.96 19.26
C SER A 415 18.75 -5.36 20.41
N GLU A 416 18.79 -4.03 20.58
CA GLU A 416 18.11 -3.31 21.66
C GLU A 416 16.69 -2.85 21.30
N PHE A 417 16.46 -2.39 20.07
CA PHE A 417 15.21 -1.74 19.70
C PHE A 417 14.32 -2.57 18.77
N ASN A 418 14.77 -3.76 18.35
CA ASN A 418 14.01 -4.71 17.53
C ASN A 418 13.40 -4.07 16.28
N GLY A 419 14.18 -3.22 15.58
CA GLY A 419 13.79 -2.51 14.36
C GLY A 419 12.98 -1.23 14.58
N LEU A 420 12.52 -0.93 15.79
CA LEU A 420 11.71 0.27 16.04
C LEU A 420 12.51 1.58 15.95
N ALA A 421 13.83 1.53 16.17
CA ALA A 421 14.70 2.67 15.94
C ALA A 421 14.74 3.03 14.45
N ASP A 422 14.98 2.06 13.58
CA ASP A 422 14.94 2.22 12.13
C ASP A 422 13.59 2.73 11.65
N LEU A 423 12.50 2.14 12.17
CA LEU A 423 11.13 2.53 11.83
C LEU A 423 10.85 4.02 12.10
N GLU A 424 11.36 4.58 13.20
CA GLU A 424 11.18 6.01 13.49
C GLU A 424 11.81 6.88 12.39
N PHE A 425 13.00 6.52 11.92
CA PHE A 425 13.68 7.25 10.86
C PHE A 425 13.08 6.98 9.47
N MET A 426 12.60 5.78 9.18
CA MET A 426 11.86 5.49 7.95
C MET A 426 10.54 6.28 7.90
N ASN A 427 9.84 6.38 9.03
CA ASN A 427 8.65 7.20 9.16
C ASN A 427 8.95 8.70 8.99
N LEU A 428 10.09 9.18 9.52
CA LEU A 428 10.54 10.56 9.33
C LEU A 428 10.97 10.84 7.88
N ALA A 429 11.65 9.87 7.26
CA ALA A 429 12.05 9.92 5.86
C ALA A 429 10.86 9.79 4.92
N GLY A 430 9.71 9.30 5.37
CA GLY A 430 8.48 9.18 4.58
C GLY A 430 8.60 8.18 3.43
N TYR A 431 9.02 6.94 3.71
CA TYR A 431 9.02 5.86 2.72
C TYR A 431 7.64 5.67 2.08
N ASP A 432 7.61 5.28 0.82
CA ASP A 432 6.39 5.05 0.05
C ASP A 432 5.94 3.59 0.06
N ALA A 433 6.89 2.65 0.14
CA ALA A 433 6.67 1.23 0.35
C ALA A 433 7.98 0.54 0.79
N MET A 434 7.83 -0.65 1.38
CA MET A 434 8.92 -1.55 1.74
C MET A 434 8.52 -2.99 1.37
N THR A 435 9.47 -3.81 0.89
CA THR A 435 9.31 -5.27 0.87
C THR A 435 10.06 -5.90 2.04
N PHE A 436 9.82 -7.20 2.30
CA PHE A 436 10.54 -7.92 3.35
C PHE A 436 11.79 -8.55 2.77
N GLY A 437 12.90 -8.45 3.49
CA GLY A 437 14.03 -9.34 3.37
C GLY A 437 13.99 -10.48 4.36
N ASN A 438 15.01 -11.33 4.31
CA ASN A 438 15.08 -12.49 5.20
C ASN A 438 15.27 -12.08 6.66
N HIS A 439 16.03 -11.02 6.94
CA HIS A 439 16.35 -10.62 8.31
C HIS A 439 15.17 -10.01 9.06
N GLU A 440 14.12 -9.59 8.36
CA GLU A 440 12.86 -9.17 9.00
C GLU A 440 12.23 -10.28 9.86
N PHE A 441 12.58 -11.53 9.62
CA PHE A 441 12.07 -12.72 10.31
C PHE A 441 12.98 -13.24 11.44
N ASP A 442 14.13 -12.61 11.71
CA ASP A 442 15.15 -13.15 12.63
C ASP A 442 14.62 -13.38 14.05
N LYS A 443 13.77 -12.46 14.53
CA LYS A 443 13.12 -12.56 15.85
C LYS A 443 11.66 -13.01 15.75
N GLY A 444 11.31 -13.69 14.66
CA GLY A 444 9.99 -14.25 14.39
C GLY A 444 8.91 -13.21 14.04
N THR A 445 7.74 -13.71 13.61
CA THR A 445 6.64 -12.89 13.07
C THR A 445 6.00 -11.94 14.08
N ALA A 446 6.12 -12.23 15.39
CA ALA A 446 5.63 -11.33 16.44
C ALA A 446 6.42 -10.01 16.49
N THR A 447 7.75 -10.07 16.32
CA THR A 447 8.60 -8.89 16.28
C THR A 447 8.32 -8.09 15.01
N LEU A 448 8.27 -8.78 13.86
CA LEU A 448 7.91 -8.17 12.57
C LEU A 448 6.54 -7.49 12.61
N ALA A 449 5.53 -8.12 13.22
CA ALA A 449 4.19 -7.55 13.34
C ALA A 449 4.15 -6.22 14.12
N ASN A 450 5.05 -6.03 15.10
CA ASN A 450 5.16 -4.75 15.80
C ASN A 450 5.77 -3.66 14.91
N PHE A 451 6.79 -4.00 14.13
CA PHE A 451 7.38 -3.09 13.15
C PHE A 451 6.36 -2.69 12.07
N VAL A 452 5.68 -3.68 11.47
CA VAL A 452 4.63 -3.43 10.46
C VAL A 452 3.52 -2.57 11.04
N LYS A 453 3.06 -2.84 12.27
CA LYS A 453 1.95 -2.09 12.89
C LYS A 453 2.19 -0.58 12.95
N ASP A 454 3.41 -0.16 13.28
CA ASP A 454 3.74 1.24 13.57
C ASP A 454 4.32 1.99 12.34
N ALA A 455 4.44 1.30 11.20
CA ALA A 455 4.88 1.90 9.93
C ALA A 455 3.86 2.91 9.40
N LYS A 456 4.35 4.05 8.89
CA LYS A 456 3.57 5.09 8.21
C LYS A 456 3.57 4.92 6.68
N PHE A 457 3.83 3.70 6.25
CA PHE A 457 3.85 3.27 4.86
C PHE A 457 3.33 1.82 4.75
N PRO A 458 2.85 1.40 3.58
CA PRO A 458 2.45 0.02 3.34
C PRO A 458 3.66 -0.87 3.04
N PHE A 459 3.47 -2.18 3.23
CA PHE A 459 4.40 -3.21 2.79
C PHE A 459 3.87 -3.89 1.53
N VAL A 460 4.78 -4.28 0.64
CA VAL A 460 4.48 -5.07 -0.57
C VAL A 460 5.19 -6.42 -0.49
N SER A 461 4.44 -7.51 -0.72
CA SER A 461 4.94 -8.89 -0.64
C SER A 461 3.97 -9.80 -1.38
N ALA A 462 4.26 -10.14 -2.62
CA ALA A 462 3.41 -10.95 -3.49
C ALA A 462 3.58 -12.44 -3.22
N ASN A 463 4.80 -12.91 -2.97
CA ASN A 463 5.12 -14.34 -2.83
C ASN A 463 5.23 -14.83 -1.38
N VAL A 464 4.72 -14.08 -0.40
CA VAL A 464 4.73 -14.51 1.01
C VAL A 464 3.31 -14.55 1.55
N ASP A 465 2.82 -15.75 1.85
CA ASP A 465 1.49 -15.96 2.42
C ASP A 465 1.56 -15.96 3.95
N PHE A 466 0.94 -14.93 4.55
CA PHE A 466 0.78 -14.77 5.99
C PHE A 466 -0.59 -15.24 6.51
N SER A 467 -1.43 -15.84 5.68
CA SER A 467 -2.83 -16.15 6.01
C SER A 467 -2.99 -17.08 7.23
N LYS A 468 -1.98 -17.90 7.52
CA LYS A 468 -1.95 -18.83 8.65
C LYS A 468 -1.14 -18.32 9.85
N ASP A 469 -0.38 -17.24 9.70
CA ASP A 469 0.42 -16.67 10.79
C ASP A 469 -0.45 -15.84 11.74
N ASP A 470 -0.47 -16.20 13.02
CA ASP A 470 -1.33 -15.55 14.02
C ASP A 470 -1.00 -14.07 14.26
N ASN A 471 0.24 -13.64 14.01
CA ASN A 471 0.70 -12.28 14.27
C ASN A 471 0.41 -11.33 13.09
N LEU A 472 0.58 -11.82 11.86
CA LEU A 472 0.56 -11.01 10.64
C LEU A 472 -0.73 -11.16 9.82
N LYS A 473 -1.51 -12.24 9.99
CA LYS A 473 -2.78 -12.42 9.23
C LYS A 473 -3.76 -11.26 9.36
N VAL A 474 -3.73 -10.53 10.47
CA VAL A 474 -4.61 -9.37 10.72
C VAL A 474 -4.20 -8.12 9.95
N ARG A 475 -2.98 -8.12 9.38
CA ARG A 475 -2.42 -7.04 8.55
C ARG A 475 -2.24 -7.43 7.09
N PHE A 476 -2.39 -8.72 6.79
CA PHE A 476 -2.18 -9.26 5.46
C PHE A 476 -3.43 -9.12 4.59
N ASN A 477 -3.24 -8.51 3.42
CA ASN A 477 -4.25 -8.34 2.39
C ASN A 477 -3.75 -8.99 1.12
N ASN A 478 -4.18 -10.23 0.85
CA ASN A 478 -3.82 -10.98 -0.36
C ASN A 478 -4.51 -10.41 -1.62
N ARG A 479 -4.15 -9.18 -2.02
CA ARG A 479 -4.69 -8.45 -3.17
C ARG A 479 -3.86 -7.20 -3.49
N LEU A 480 -4.04 -6.69 -4.70
CA LEU A 480 -3.61 -5.33 -5.05
C LEU A 480 -4.48 -4.26 -4.36
N SER A 481 -3.89 -3.10 -4.04
CA SER A 481 -4.62 -1.95 -3.51
C SER A 481 -4.28 -0.63 -4.20
N SER A 482 -5.29 0.09 -4.67
CA SER A 482 -5.14 1.46 -5.15
C SER A 482 -5.23 2.52 -4.03
N ASN A 483 -5.57 2.10 -2.81
CA ASN A 483 -5.67 2.95 -1.62
C ASN A 483 -5.05 2.19 -0.44
N PRO A 484 -3.73 1.91 -0.48
CA PRO A 484 -3.08 1.15 0.59
C PRO A 484 -3.09 1.94 1.90
N GLU A 485 -3.40 1.24 2.98
CA GLU A 485 -3.30 1.76 4.34
C GLU A 485 -1.89 1.53 4.92
N ASN A 486 -1.45 2.44 5.77
CA ASN A 486 -0.17 2.34 6.47
C ASN A 486 -0.16 1.14 7.44
N GLY A 487 0.99 0.48 7.56
CA GLY A 487 1.16 -0.66 8.45
C GLY A 487 0.27 -1.86 8.11
N GLN A 488 0.03 -2.03 6.82
CA GLN A 488 -0.66 -3.17 6.21
C GLN A 488 0.22 -3.77 5.11
N ILE A 489 0.02 -5.06 4.85
CA ILE A 489 0.77 -5.85 3.86
C ILE A 489 -0.16 -6.14 2.70
N TYR A 490 0.31 -5.89 1.47
CA TYR A 490 -0.41 -6.15 0.22
C TYR A 490 0.49 -6.93 -0.74
N ASN A 491 -0.08 -7.69 -1.68
CA ASN A 491 0.73 -8.28 -2.75
C ASN A 491 1.36 -7.18 -3.63
N GLY A 492 0.62 -6.11 -3.83
CA GLY A 492 1.09 -4.91 -4.51
C GLY A 492 0.17 -3.71 -4.31
N ILE A 493 0.66 -2.54 -4.66
CA ILE A 493 -0.03 -1.26 -4.50
C ILE A 493 0.04 -0.42 -5.77
N ILE A 494 -0.92 0.48 -5.96
CA ILE A 494 -0.91 1.47 -7.04
C ILE A 494 -0.69 2.86 -6.44
N LYS A 495 0.42 3.51 -6.80
CA LYS A 495 0.72 4.90 -6.44
C LYS A 495 0.43 5.82 -7.62
N LYS A 496 -0.09 7.02 -7.33
CA LYS A 496 -0.27 8.06 -8.35
C LYS A 496 0.86 9.07 -8.28
N VAL A 497 1.62 9.20 -9.35
CA VAL A 497 2.73 10.15 -9.47
C VAL A 497 2.46 11.05 -10.66
N ASN A 498 2.27 12.36 -10.43
CA ASN A 498 1.89 13.33 -11.48
C ASN A 498 0.69 12.84 -12.34
N GLY A 499 -0.32 12.23 -11.72
CA GLY A 499 -1.53 11.74 -12.40
C GLY A 499 -1.38 10.38 -13.11
N GLU A 500 -0.17 9.87 -13.30
CA GLU A 500 0.10 8.54 -13.83
C GLU A 500 0.02 7.48 -12.71
N LYS A 501 -0.40 6.25 -13.06
CA LYS A 501 -0.45 5.11 -12.12
C LYS A 501 0.84 4.31 -12.20
N ILE A 502 1.45 4.05 -11.05
CA ILE A 502 2.65 3.21 -10.88
C ILE A 502 2.27 2.01 -10.01
N GLY A 503 2.41 0.80 -10.55
CA GLY A 503 2.25 -0.44 -9.82
C GLY A 503 3.55 -0.79 -9.09
N ILE A 504 3.45 -1.25 -7.85
CA ILE A 504 4.59 -1.69 -7.03
C ILE A 504 4.21 -3.00 -6.35
N PHE A 505 4.91 -4.08 -6.62
CA PHE A 505 4.75 -5.35 -5.90
C PHE A 505 6.07 -5.78 -5.25
N GLY A 506 6.00 -6.69 -4.28
CA GLY A 506 7.17 -7.11 -3.50
C GLY A 506 7.50 -8.58 -3.71
N LEU A 507 8.77 -8.96 -3.60
CA LEU A 507 9.19 -10.36 -3.59
C LEU A 507 10.27 -10.59 -2.53
N THR A 508 10.21 -11.72 -1.83
CA THR A 508 11.16 -12.13 -0.79
C THR A 508 11.71 -13.51 -1.11
N THR A 509 13.01 -13.72 -0.96
CA THR A 509 13.67 -15.01 -1.24
C THR A 509 13.04 -16.17 -0.46
N ALA A 510 12.78 -17.28 -1.16
CA ALA A 510 12.30 -18.52 -0.53
C ALA A 510 13.31 -19.11 0.46
N GLU A 511 14.59 -18.72 0.36
CA GLU A 511 15.65 -19.13 1.27
C GLU A 511 15.40 -18.68 2.72
N THR A 512 14.59 -17.63 2.92
CA THR A 512 14.20 -17.10 4.23
C THR A 512 13.74 -18.19 5.21
N LYS A 513 13.13 -19.27 4.70
CA LYS A 513 12.73 -20.45 5.48
C LYS A 513 13.90 -21.12 6.23
N TYR A 514 15.10 -21.04 5.67
CA TYR A 514 16.31 -21.72 6.14
C TYR A 514 17.32 -20.77 6.77
N ILE A 515 17.32 -19.51 6.38
CA ILE A 515 18.31 -18.50 6.80
C ILE A 515 17.78 -17.53 7.86
N SER A 516 16.51 -17.65 8.26
CA SER A 516 15.91 -16.85 9.33
C SER A 516 14.87 -17.67 10.14
N SER A 517 13.97 -16.99 10.87
CA SER A 517 12.98 -17.61 11.78
C SER A 517 11.51 -17.30 11.46
N PRO A 518 11.03 -17.47 10.21
CA PRO A 518 9.64 -17.12 9.83
C PRO A 518 8.57 -18.04 10.45
N GLY A 519 8.97 -19.23 10.93
CA GLY A 519 8.04 -20.24 11.43
C GLY A 519 7.33 -21.01 10.31
N LYS A 520 6.55 -22.04 10.70
CA LYS A 520 5.91 -22.98 9.75
C LYS A 520 4.64 -22.46 9.08
N ASP A 521 4.07 -21.36 9.60
CA ASP A 521 2.77 -20.83 9.19
C ASP A 521 2.91 -19.62 8.23
N VAL A 522 4.14 -19.25 7.89
CA VAL A 522 4.48 -18.35 6.77
C VAL A 522 4.96 -19.21 5.61
N VAL A 523 4.39 -18.99 4.42
CA VAL A 523 4.74 -19.75 3.20
C VAL A 523 5.37 -18.82 2.19
N PHE A 524 6.51 -19.23 1.63
CA PHE A 524 7.19 -18.54 0.54
C PHE A 524 6.87 -19.29 -0.76
N GLU A 525 6.16 -18.62 -1.65
CA GLU A 525 5.71 -19.11 -2.95
C GLU A 525 6.72 -18.77 -4.04
N ASP A 526 6.57 -19.39 -5.23
CA ASP A 526 7.46 -19.19 -6.36
C ASP A 526 7.43 -17.72 -6.83
N TYR A 527 8.60 -17.10 -6.90
CA TYR A 527 8.71 -15.67 -7.17
C TYR A 527 8.38 -15.29 -8.61
N ILE A 528 8.61 -16.19 -9.59
CA ILE A 528 8.26 -15.97 -11.00
C ILE A 528 6.75 -16.05 -11.17
N GLU A 529 6.12 -17.13 -10.67
CA GLU A 529 4.67 -17.31 -10.77
C GLU A 529 3.89 -16.16 -10.11
N GLU A 530 4.35 -15.69 -8.94
CA GLU A 530 3.68 -14.59 -8.23
C GLU A 530 3.96 -13.22 -8.85
N ALA A 531 5.12 -13.02 -9.48
CA ALA A 531 5.41 -11.82 -10.26
C ALA A 531 4.53 -11.72 -11.50
N GLU A 532 4.38 -12.80 -12.28
CA GLU A 532 3.48 -12.85 -13.44
C GLU A 532 2.04 -12.51 -13.05
N LYS A 533 1.54 -13.11 -11.95
CA LYS A 533 0.20 -12.79 -11.40
C LYS A 533 0.07 -11.31 -11.01
N ALA A 534 1.11 -10.73 -10.40
CA ALA A 534 1.11 -9.33 -10.01
C ALA A 534 1.08 -8.40 -11.23
N VAL A 535 1.88 -8.68 -12.27
CA VAL A 535 1.90 -7.92 -13.53
C VAL A 535 0.52 -7.97 -14.19
N GLU A 536 -0.05 -9.16 -14.40
CA GLU A 536 -1.37 -9.32 -15.02
C GLU A 536 -2.45 -8.55 -14.24
N ALA A 537 -2.40 -8.60 -12.91
CA ALA A 537 -3.33 -7.90 -12.03
C ALA A 537 -3.19 -6.36 -12.09
N PHE A 538 -2.00 -5.84 -12.38
CA PHE A 538 -1.78 -4.40 -12.63
C PHE A 538 -2.27 -3.98 -14.01
N GLU A 539 -1.90 -4.71 -15.06
CA GLU A 539 -2.26 -4.43 -16.45
C GLU A 539 -3.78 -4.44 -16.66
N SER A 540 -4.48 -5.42 -16.07
CA SER A 540 -5.94 -5.49 -16.08
C SER A 540 -6.64 -4.27 -15.45
N GLN A 541 -5.93 -3.49 -14.62
CA GLN A 541 -6.38 -2.23 -14.04
C GLN A 541 -5.91 -0.98 -14.82
N GLY A 542 -5.30 -1.19 -15.99
CA GLY A 542 -4.75 -0.16 -16.85
C GLY A 542 -3.52 0.53 -16.23
N VAL A 543 -2.73 -0.21 -15.46
CA VAL A 543 -1.41 0.21 -15.01
C VAL A 543 -0.39 -0.34 -16.01
N ASN A 544 0.51 0.51 -16.48
CA ASN A 544 1.50 0.16 -17.50
C ASN A 544 2.91 0.64 -17.12
N LYS A 545 3.14 0.84 -15.82
CA LYS A 545 4.40 1.27 -15.23
C LYS A 545 4.54 0.47 -13.94
N ILE A 546 5.36 -0.57 -13.94
CA ILE A 546 5.40 -1.59 -12.88
C ILE A 546 6.82 -1.69 -12.32
N ILE A 547 6.90 -1.56 -11.00
CA ILE A 547 8.13 -1.74 -10.22
C ILE A 547 8.02 -3.05 -9.43
N ALA A 548 8.98 -3.96 -9.60
CA ALA A 548 9.22 -5.03 -8.65
C ALA A 548 10.18 -4.53 -7.58
N LEU A 549 9.76 -4.56 -6.32
CA LEU A 549 10.60 -4.24 -5.15
C LEU A 549 11.02 -5.55 -4.51
N THR A 550 12.28 -5.95 -4.65
CA THR A 550 12.67 -7.35 -4.44
C THR A 550 13.77 -7.49 -3.40
N HIS A 551 13.69 -8.59 -2.65
CA HIS A 551 14.73 -9.06 -1.76
C HIS A 551 15.06 -10.52 -2.10
N ILE A 552 15.52 -10.72 -3.33
CA ILE A 552 15.87 -12.03 -3.88
C ILE A 552 17.31 -12.12 -4.34
N GLY A 553 18.07 -11.02 -4.32
CA GLY A 553 19.46 -11.00 -4.76
C GLY A 553 19.61 -10.68 -6.24
N TYR A 554 20.68 -9.97 -6.59
CA TYR A 554 20.95 -9.59 -7.98
C TYR A 554 21.29 -10.79 -8.86
N ASN A 555 22.22 -11.64 -8.41
CA ASN A 555 22.71 -12.81 -9.15
C ASN A 555 23.16 -13.94 -8.21
N ASP A 556 22.21 -14.56 -7.51
CA ASP A 556 22.49 -15.51 -6.42
C ASP A 556 22.77 -16.96 -6.88
N GLY A 557 23.47 -17.13 -8.01
CA GLY A 557 24.14 -18.39 -8.35
C GLY A 557 23.27 -19.64 -8.57
N GLY A 558 21.93 -19.52 -8.65
CA GLY A 558 21.00 -20.62 -8.89
C GLY A 558 19.72 -20.62 -8.05
N GLY A 559 19.59 -19.71 -7.08
CA GLY A 559 18.35 -19.41 -6.36
C GLY A 559 17.46 -18.36 -7.06
N ASP A 560 16.43 -17.88 -6.36
CA ASP A 560 15.63 -16.72 -6.78
C ASP A 560 16.58 -15.54 -7.05
N ASN A 561 16.42 -14.77 -8.15
CA ASN A 561 17.27 -13.59 -8.40
C ASN A 561 16.69 -12.60 -9.40
N ASP A 562 17.13 -11.36 -9.33
CA ASP A 562 16.63 -10.24 -10.13
C ASP A 562 16.96 -10.37 -11.63
N LEU A 563 18.11 -10.94 -12.00
CA LEU A 563 18.46 -11.16 -13.41
C LEU A 563 17.53 -12.18 -14.08
N THR A 564 17.16 -13.24 -13.36
CA THR A 564 16.22 -14.26 -13.86
C THR A 564 14.81 -13.69 -13.90
N LEU A 565 14.39 -12.94 -12.87
CA LEU A 565 13.11 -12.24 -12.86
C LEU A 565 12.95 -11.31 -14.06
N ALA A 566 13.95 -10.47 -14.35
CA ALA A 566 13.93 -9.54 -15.48
C ALA A 566 13.79 -10.23 -16.82
N LYS A 567 14.40 -11.43 -16.95
CA LYS A 567 14.41 -12.21 -18.18
C LYS A 567 13.13 -13.02 -18.40
N GLU A 568 12.53 -13.52 -17.32
CA GLU A 568 11.42 -14.46 -17.41
C GLU A 568 10.04 -13.80 -17.27
N VAL A 569 9.94 -12.64 -16.62
CA VAL A 569 8.66 -11.96 -16.36
C VAL A 569 8.54 -10.68 -17.17
N GLU A 570 7.79 -10.76 -18.27
CA GLU A 570 7.43 -9.61 -19.10
C GLU A 570 6.55 -8.60 -18.34
N GLY A 571 6.62 -7.33 -18.74
CA GLY A 571 5.80 -6.25 -18.18
C GLY A 571 6.37 -5.58 -16.91
N ILE A 572 7.51 -6.04 -16.38
CA ILE A 572 8.25 -5.34 -15.32
C ILE A 572 9.16 -4.29 -15.96
N ASP A 573 8.97 -3.01 -15.62
CA ASP A 573 9.82 -1.93 -16.12
C ASP A 573 11.08 -1.73 -15.28
N VAL A 574 10.95 -1.87 -13.97
CA VAL A 574 12.03 -1.61 -13.00
C VAL A 574 12.03 -2.66 -11.91
N ILE A 575 13.22 -3.19 -11.61
CA ILE A 575 13.50 -3.99 -10.43
C ILE A 575 14.38 -3.17 -9.49
N VAL A 576 13.92 -3.01 -8.25
CA VAL A 576 14.66 -2.40 -7.14
C VAL A 576 15.00 -3.50 -6.15
N GLY A 577 16.25 -3.98 -6.19
CA GLY A 577 16.70 -5.18 -5.49
C GLY A 577 17.43 -4.96 -4.16
N GLY A 578 17.72 -6.07 -3.48
CA GLY A 578 18.40 -6.21 -2.19
C GLY A 578 19.05 -7.59 -2.01
N HIS A 579 19.34 -8.02 -0.77
CA HIS A 579 19.87 -9.34 -0.38
C HIS A 579 21.36 -9.59 -0.65
N SER A 580 21.80 -9.42 -1.90
CA SER A 580 23.16 -9.79 -2.32
C SER A 580 24.22 -8.70 -2.09
N HIS A 581 23.80 -7.53 -1.60
CA HIS A 581 24.63 -6.36 -1.28
C HIS A 581 25.37 -5.75 -2.50
N ASP A 582 24.90 -6.02 -3.72
CA ASP A 582 25.57 -5.56 -4.94
C ASP A 582 25.62 -4.03 -5.02
N LYS A 583 26.80 -3.53 -5.37
CA LYS A 583 27.01 -2.12 -5.68
C LYS A 583 26.86 -1.90 -7.19
N LEU A 584 25.63 -1.65 -7.64
CA LEU A 584 25.37 -1.27 -9.03
C LEU A 584 25.64 0.23 -9.22
N ALA A 585 26.87 0.56 -9.64
CA ALA A 585 27.30 1.95 -9.84
C ALA A 585 26.47 2.70 -10.91
N ALA A 586 25.87 1.96 -11.85
CA ALA A 586 24.89 2.41 -12.82
C ALA A 586 23.79 1.35 -12.96
N PRO A 587 22.59 1.71 -13.44
CA PRO A 587 21.52 0.74 -13.67
C PRO A 587 21.94 -0.32 -14.70
N VAL A 588 21.58 -1.57 -14.43
CA VAL A 588 21.72 -2.68 -15.37
C VAL A 588 20.42 -2.80 -16.17
N VAL A 589 20.51 -3.12 -17.46
CA VAL A 589 19.33 -3.23 -18.33
C VAL A 589 19.31 -4.63 -18.92
N ASP A 590 18.28 -5.39 -18.59
CA ASP A 590 17.95 -6.59 -19.35
C ASP A 590 17.20 -6.18 -20.63
N GLN A 591 17.57 -6.79 -21.74
CA GLN A 591 16.98 -6.53 -23.07
C GLN A 591 16.53 -7.83 -23.74
N THR A 592 16.36 -8.91 -22.96
CA THR A 592 16.05 -10.23 -23.50
C THR A 592 14.56 -10.42 -23.75
N GLY A 593 13.71 -9.70 -23.00
CA GLY A 593 12.27 -9.62 -23.20
C GLY A 593 11.81 -8.67 -24.31
N GLU A 594 10.49 -8.48 -24.45
CA GLU A 594 9.88 -7.58 -25.43
C GLU A 594 10.18 -6.10 -25.15
N GLU A 595 10.27 -5.75 -23.87
CA GLU A 595 10.64 -4.42 -23.37
C GLU A 595 11.81 -4.50 -22.39
N PRO A 596 12.64 -3.44 -22.30
CA PRO A 596 13.79 -3.47 -21.41
C PRO A 596 13.38 -3.31 -19.94
N THR A 597 13.92 -4.17 -19.07
CA THR A 597 13.76 -4.07 -17.62
C THR A 597 15.02 -3.49 -16.98
N ILE A 598 14.87 -2.45 -16.16
CA ILE A 598 15.99 -1.78 -15.49
C ILE A 598 16.16 -2.34 -14.08
N ILE A 599 17.36 -2.77 -13.72
CA ILE A 599 17.71 -3.29 -12.39
C ILE A 599 18.61 -2.31 -11.66
N VAL A 600 18.28 -2.01 -10.40
CA VAL A 600 19.08 -1.17 -9.50
C VAL A 600 19.20 -1.76 -8.09
N GLN A 601 20.35 -1.57 -7.45
CA GLN A 601 20.63 -1.95 -6.06
C GLN A 601 21.66 -0.97 -5.47
N ALA A 602 21.57 -0.67 -4.17
CA ALA A 602 22.31 0.39 -3.50
C ALA A 602 23.33 -0.13 -2.47
N ASN A 603 24.00 -1.26 -2.74
CA ASN A 603 24.97 -1.89 -1.85
C ASN A 603 24.36 -2.21 -0.47
N GLU A 604 24.98 -1.83 0.66
CA GLU A 604 24.59 -2.27 2.01
C GLU A 604 24.83 -1.15 3.05
N TYR A 605 24.33 -1.37 4.26
CA TYR A 605 24.71 -0.67 5.50
C TYR A 605 24.54 0.83 5.46
N SER A 606 23.54 1.32 4.71
CA SER A 606 23.30 2.76 4.57
C SER A 606 24.50 3.52 3.98
N LYS A 607 25.42 2.85 3.28
CA LYS A 607 26.57 3.50 2.62
C LYS A 607 26.13 4.39 1.46
N PHE A 608 25.05 4.02 0.78
CA PHE A 608 24.52 4.74 -0.37
C PHE A 608 22.99 4.95 -0.28
N LEU A 609 22.53 6.05 -0.88
CA LEU A 609 21.15 6.20 -1.34
C LEU A 609 21.13 6.00 -2.85
N GLY A 610 20.40 4.99 -3.32
CA GLY A 610 20.19 4.77 -4.73
C GLY A 610 19.20 5.78 -5.31
N THR A 611 19.46 6.25 -6.54
CA THR A 611 18.54 7.10 -7.28
C THR A 611 18.45 6.60 -8.72
N LEU A 612 17.23 6.53 -9.24
CA LEU A 612 16.92 6.16 -10.61
C LEU A 612 15.87 7.12 -11.17
N ASP A 613 16.20 7.75 -12.27
CA ASP A 613 15.28 8.47 -13.13
C ASP A 613 14.92 7.59 -14.32
N VAL A 614 13.63 7.36 -14.57
CA VAL A 614 13.12 6.60 -15.72
C VAL A 614 12.16 7.46 -16.52
N GLU A 615 12.35 7.49 -17.84
CA GLU A 615 11.47 8.17 -18.79
C GLU A 615 10.60 7.17 -19.51
N PHE A 616 9.29 7.45 -19.52
CA PHE A 616 8.27 6.61 -20.12
C PHE A 616 7.56 7.34 -21.25
N ASP A 617 7.21 6.59 -22.29
CA ASP A 617 6.26 7.05 -23.30
C ASP A 617 4.79 6.96 -22.80
N LYS A 618 3.83 7.30 -23.68
CA LYS A 618 2.40 7.25 -23.33
C LYS A 618 1.86 5.84 -23.08
N ASN A 619 2.50 4.81 -23.62
CA ASN A 619 2.09 3.42 -23.52
C ASN A 619 2.71 2.75 -22.29
N GLY A 620 3.63 3.43 -21.60
CA GLY A 620 4.31 2.88 -20.44
C GLY A 620 5.68 2.30 -20.76
N LYS A 621 6.15 2.40 -22.00
CA LYS A 621 7.45 1.86 -22.39
C LYS A 621 8.58 2.74 -21.88
N VAL A 622 9.62 2.10 -21.33
CA VAL A 622 10.89 2.75 -20.97
C VAL A 622 11.61 3.26 -22.23
N ILE A 623 11.89 4.57 -22.29
CA ILE A 623 12.59 5.22 -23.40
C ILE A 623 13.87 5.94 -22.99
N GLY A 624 14.17 5.97 -21.69
CA GLY A 624 15.39 6.56 -21.15
C GLY A 624 15.53 6.29 -19.66
N HIS A 625 16.76 6.22 -19.17
CA HIS A 625 17.04 6.08 -17.75
C HIS A 625 18.37 6.70 -17.36
N ALA A 626 18.48 7.13 -16.10
CA ALA A 626 19.71 7.60 -15.50
C ALA A 626 19.69 7.28 -14.01
N GLY A 627 20.68 6.53 -13.53
CA GLY A 627 20.79 6.21 -12.11
C GLY A 627 22.17 6.52 -11.55
N LYS A 628 22.23 6.77 -10.24
CA LYS A 628 23.48 6.97 -9.50
C LYS A 628 23.30 6.60 -8.03
N LEU A 629 24.41 6.27 -7.39
CA LEU A 629 24.51 6.08 -5.95
C LEU A 629 25.04 7.37 -5.29
N ILE A 630 24.30 7.90 -4.31
CA ILE A 630 24.75 9.00 -3.46
C ILE A 630 25.44 8.40 -2.24
N GLU A 631 26.75 8.58 -2.13
CA GLU A 631 27.53 8.10 -0.98
C GLU A 631 27.25 8.96 0.26
N ILE A 632 26.73 8.33 1.32
CA ILE A 632 26.19 9.02 2.49
C ILE A 632 27.30 9.65 3.35
N ASP A 633 28.41 8.95 3.49
CA ASP A 633 29.55 9.34 4.33
C ASP A 633 30.72 9.93 3.55
N LYS A 634 30.48 10.34 2.30
CA LYS A 634 31.51 10.95 1.46
C LYS A 634 32.13 12.16 2.14
N LYS A 635 33.47 12.17 2.21
CA LYS A 635 34.25 13.27 2.78
C LYS A 635 35.04 13.99 1.72
N VAL A 636 35.00 15.33 1.76
CA VAL A 636 35.87 16.22 0.99
C VAL A 636 36.62 17.08 1.99
N ASN A 637 37.96 17.08 1.92
CA ASN A 637 38.83 17.80 2.88
C ASN A 637 38.52 17.45 4.35
N ASN A 638 38.31 16.16 4.66
CA ASN A 638 37.96 15.63 5.98
C ASN A 638 36.61 16.10 6.56
N ALA A 639 35.77 16.80 5.80
CA ALA A 639 34.41 17.15 6.18
C ALA A 639 33.40 16.31 5.38
N TYR A 640 32.30 15.91 6.02
CA TYR A 640 31.20 15.25 5.31
C TYR A 640 30.58 16.22 4.29
N GLU A 641 30.37 15.74 3.06
CA GLU A 641 29.72 16.51 2.01
C GLU A 641 28.25 16.75 2.35
N LEU A 642 27.56 15.70 2.82
CA LEU A 642 26.20 15.79 3.34
C LEU A 642 26.23 16.19 4.81
N GLN A 643 25.50 17.24 5.15
CA GLN A 643 25.30 17.65 6.54
C GLN A 643 24.21 16.80 7.20
N ASP A 644 24.33 16.60 8.51
CA ASP A 644 23.32 15.88 9.28
C ASP A 644 22.00 16.66 9.30
N ASP A 645 20.88 15.97 9.05
CA ASP A 645 19.55 16.51 9.30
C ASP A 645 19.38 16.73 10.81
N SER A 646 19.04 17.96 11.21
CA SER A 646 19.03 18.34 12.63
C SER A 646 17.99 17.58 13.46
N GLU A 647 16.82 17.29 12.89
CA GLU A 647 15.76 16.55 13.58
C GLU A 647 16.17 15.09 13.77
N ALA A 648 16.64 14.44 12.70
CA ALA A 648 17.13 13.08 12.76
C ALA A 648 18.32 12.92 13.74
N ALA A 649 19.29 13.84 13.68
CA ALA A 649 20.43 13.84 14.58
C ALA A 649 20.01 13.97 16.05
N GLN A 650 19.03 14.84 16.34
CA GLN A 650 18.50 15.02 17.69
C GLN A 650 17.77 13.76 18.19
N ILE A 651 16.95 13.13 17.35
CA ILE A 651 16.25 11.88 17.68
C ILE A 651 17.28 10.78 18.01
N LEU A 652 18.27 10.60 17.13
CA LEU A 652 19.31 9.58 17.31
C LEU A 652 20.09 9.80 18.61
N ALA A 653 20.55 11.03 18.85
CA ALA A 653 21.34 11.39 20.02
C ALA A 653 20.56 11.30 21.34
N ALA A 654 19.27 11.63 21.33
CA ALA A 654 18.46 11.67 22.55
C ALA A 654 17.80 10.34 22.91
N LYS A 655 17.32 9.57 21.92
CA LYS A 655 16.51 8.36 22.17
C LYS A 655 17.28 7.06 22.09
N TYR A 656 18.18 6.94 21.11
CA TYR A 656 18.70 5.62 20.72
C TYR A 656 20.19 5.44 21.04
N LYS A 657 21.01 6.43 20.69
CA LYS A 657 22.47 6.37 20.88
C LYS A 657 22.91 6.17 22.33
N PRO A 658 22.26 6.77 23.36
CA PRO A 658 22.68 6.57 24.76
C PRO A 658 22.62 5.11 25.20
N THR A 659 21.55 4.37 24.89
CA THR A 659 21.41 2.95 25.22
C THR A 659 22.44 2.10 24.46
N VAL A 660 22.70 2.40 23.19
CA VAL A 660 23.75 1.71 22.42
C VAL A 660 25.12 1.91 23.07
N VAL A 661 25.45 3.14 23.48
CA VAL A 661 26.71 3.44 24.19
C VAL A 661 26.78 2.74 25.55
N GLU A 662 25.68 2.67 26.29
CA GLU A 662 25.61 1.91 27.55
C GLU A 662 25.89 0.42 27.31
N LYS A 663 25.28 -0.17 26.27
CA LYS A 663 25.46 -1.58 25.92
C LYS A 663 26.86 -1.88 25.44
N GLN A 664 27.45 -1.00 24.63
CA GLN A 664 28.86 -1.06 24.25
C GLN A 664 29.78 -1.16 25.49
N ASN A 665 29.46 -0.49 26.58
CA ASN A 665 30.26 -0.52 27.82
C ASN A 665 29.98 -1.73 28.72
N THR A 666 29.04 -2.61 28.37
CA THR A 666 28.73 -3.80 29.17
C THR A 666 29.91 -4.78 29.14
N VAL A 667 30.35 -5.23 30.32
CA VAL A 667 31.37 -6.27 30.47
C VAL A 667 30.74 -7.63 30.16
N VAL A 668 31.30 -8.32 29.17
CA VAL A 668 30.82 -9.63 28.66
C VAL A 668 31.59 -10.81 29.24
N GLY A 669 32.79 -10.53 29.79
CA GLY A 669 33.65 -11.49 30.46
C GLY A 669 35.00 -10.88 30.83
N GLN A 670 35.95 -11.70 31.27
CA GLN A 670 37.31 -11.30 31.62
C GLN A 670 38.35 -12.13 30.86
N ALA A 671 39.38 -11.48 30.34
CA ALA A 671 40.55 -12.13 29.78
C ALA A 671 41.62 -12.29 30.88
N ALA A 672 42.01 -13.52 31.21
CA ALA A 672 43.07 -13.79 32.19
C ALA A 672 44.48 -13.46 31.67
N VAL A 673 44.62 -13.38 30.33
CA VAL A 673 45.85 -13.08 29.60
C VAL A 673 45.53 -12.13 28.45
N ASP A 674 46.55 -11.49 27.88
CA ASP A 674 46.36 -10.73 26.64
C ASP A 674 45.89 -11.68 25.51
N LEU A 675 44.78 -11.35 24.86
CA LEU A 675 44.29 -12.06 23.68
C LEU A 675 44.92 -11.41 22.45
N ILE A 676 46.01 -12.02 21.99
CA ILE A 676 46.81 -11.55 20.87
C ILE A 676 46.12 -11.91 19.56
N GLY A 677 45.94 -10.93 18.69
CA GLY A 677 45.39 -11.09 17.35
C GLY A 677 45.72 -9.89 16.48
N GLY A 678 44.81 -9.51 15.59
CA GLY A 678 44.99 -8.32 14.76
C GLY A 678 46.12 -8.44 13.73
N ASN A 679 46.57 -7.29 13.25
CA ASN A 679 47.65 -7.18 12.28
C ASN A 679 48.94 -6.69 12.98
N PRO A 680 50.09 -7.38 12.84
CA PRO A 680 50.33 -8.61 12.08
C PRO A 680 49.97 -9.97 12.73
N PRO A 681 49.82 -10.17 14.05
CA PRO A 681 49.87 -11.51 14.65
C PRO A 681 48.94 -12.56 14.00
N ALA A 682 47.66 -12.24 13.80
CA ALA A 682 46.68 -13.18 13.24
C ALA A 682 46.88 -13.46 11.74
N ARG A 683 47.78 -12.72 11.09
CA ARG A 683 48.03 -12.73 9.64
C ARG A 683 49.31 -13.47 9.23
N VAL A 684 50.04 -13.98 10.22
CA VAL A 684 51.35 -14.64 10.01
C VAL A 684 51.51 -15.95 10.78
N GLY A 685 50.64 -16.25 11.76
CA GLY A 685 50.77 -17.43 12.60
C GLY A 685 49.57 -17.66 13.52
N GLU A 686 49.63 -18.73 14.30
CA GLU A 686 48.63 -19.04 15.32
C GLU A 686 48.57 -17.96 16.40
N THR A 687 47.36 -17.57 16.81
CA THR A 687 47.19 -16.69 17.98
C THR A 687 46.13 -17.22 18.94
N ASN A 688 46.27 -16.89 20.21
CA ASN A 688 45.30 -17.32 21.23
C ASN A 688 43.91 -16.67 21.04
N LEU A 689 43.83 -15.44 20.50
CA LEU A 689 42.54 -14.85 20.11
C LEU A 689 41.93 -15.57 18.90
N GLY A 690 42.74 -15.94 17.91
CA GLY A 690 42.29 -16.74 16.76
C GLY A 690 41.73 -18.08 17.17
N ASN A 691 42.40 -18.77 18.09
CA ASN A 691 41.93 -20.01 18.70
C ASN A 691 40.59 -19.82 19.41
N LEU A 692 40.48 -18.79 20.26
CA LEU A 692 39.25 -18.53 21.02
C LEU A 692 38.05 -18.22 20.12
N ILE A 693 38.24 -17.42 19.07
CA ILE A 693 37.18 -17.07 18.10
C ILE A 693 36.73 -18.32 17.34
N THR A 694 37.68 -19.11 16.82
CA THR A 694 37.35 -20.32 16.06
C THR A 694 36.74 -21.42 16.93
N ASP A 695 37.10 -21.51 18.21
CA ASP A 695 36.46 -22.41 19.18
C ASP A 695 35.00 -22.02 19.42
N GLY A 696 34.72 -20.73 19.62
CA GLY A 696 33.35 -20.22 19.74
C GLY A 696 32.51 -20.44 18.49
N MET A 697 33.11 -20.18 17.31
CA MET A 697 32.48 -20.45 16.02
C MET A 697 32.16 -21.94 15.85
N LEU A 698 33.10 -22.84 16.13
CA LEU A 698 32.90 -24.28 16.03
C LEU A 698 31.83 -24.78 17.02
N ALA A 699 31.86 -24.27 18.26
CA ALA A 699 30.88 -24.61 19.28
C ALA A 699 29.46 -24.23 18.84
N LYS A 700 29.27 -23.02 18.29
CA LYS A 700 27.99 -22.59 17.76
C LYS A 700 27.56 -23.41 16.56
N ALA A 701 28.45 -23.63 15.59
CA ALA A 701 28.17 -24.41 14.40
C ALA A 701 27.67 -25.83 14.71
N LYS A 702 28.26 -26.48 15.73
CA LYS A 702 27.83 -27.80 16.21
C LYS A 702 26.41 -27.84 16.77
N THR A 703 25.89 -26.72 17.28
CA THR A 703 24.48 -26.66 17.74
C THR A 703 23.49 -26.67 16.58
N ILE A 704 23.95 -26.31 15.38
CA ILE A 704 23.14 -26.20 14.16
C ILE A 704 23.30 -27.48 13.33
N ASN A 705 24.55 -27.85 13.06
CA ASN A 705 24.93 -29.09 12.39
C ASN A 705 25.97 -29.84 13.24
N PRO A 706 25.56 -30.90 13.96
CA PRO A 706 26.46 -31.70 14.79
C PRO A 706 27.66 -32.31 14.06
N ASP A 707 27.59 -32.45 12.73
CA ASP A 707 28.68 -32.99 11.90
C ASP A 707 29.77 -31.95 11.60
N THR A 708 29.61 -30.70 12.05
CA THR A 708 30.64 -29.67 11.89
C THR A 708 31.86 -29.99 12.74
N VAL A 709 33.01 -30.20 12.09
CA VAL A 709 34.25 -30.63 12.77
C VAL A 709 35.36 -29.58 12.71
N ILE A 710 35.33 -28.66 11.75
CA ILE A 710 36.38 -27.64 11.55
C ILE A 710 35.74 -26.24 11.60
N ALA A 711 36.45 -25.27 12.16
CA ALA A 711 36.14 -23.84 11.97
C ALA A 711 37.36 -23.09 11.47
N LEU A 712 37.15 -22.17 10.53
CA LEU A 712 38.16 -21.35 9.86
C LEU A 712 37.83 -19.87 9.99
N GLN A 713 38.77 -19.06 10.44
CA GLN A 713 38.63 -17.61 10.53
C GLN A 713 39.84 -16.93 9.87
N ASN A 714 39.60 -16.16 8.80
CA ASN A 714 40.66 -15.35 8.20
C ASN A 714 41.17 -14.28 9.19
N GLY A 715 42.49 -14.14 9.30
CA GLY A 715 43.16 -13.21 10.20
C GLY A 715 42.89 -11.74 9.89
N GLY A 716 42.43 -11.45 8.67
CA GLY A 716 41.91 -10.16 8.24
C GLY A 716 40.61 -9.78 8.95
N GLY A 717 39.79 -10.76 9.32
CA GLY A 717 38.57 -10.57 10.10
C GLY A 717 38.83 -10.23 11.57
N ILE A 718 39.98 -10.65 12.13
CA ILE A 718 40.39 -10.34 13.51
C ILE A 718 41.17 -9.02 13.51
N ARG A 719 40.58 -7.97 14.07
CA ARG A 719 41.09 -6.61 13.83
C ARG A 719 42.07 -6.10 14.87
N VAL A 720 41.82 -6.40 16.13
CA VAL A 720 42.62 -5.90 17.26
C VAL A 720 42.86 -6.99 18.29
N SER A 721 43.90 -6.81 19.09
CA SER A 721 44.13 -7.59 20.31
C SER A 721 43.27 -7.07 21.46
N VAL A 722 43.03 -7.92 22.45
CA VAL A 722 42.32 -7.56 23.69
C VAL A 722 43.29 -7.67 24.87
N PRO A 723 43.56 -6.59 25.61
CA PRO A 723 44.36 -6.67 26.84
C PRO A 723 43.70 -7.55 27.90
N ALA A 724 44.49 -8.14 28.79
CA ALA A 724 44.00 -8.81 29.97
C ALA A 724 43.10 -7.89 30.81
N GLY A 725 42.06 -8.46 31.44
CA GLY A 725 41.05 -7.73 32.22
C GLY A 725 39.65 -7.79 31.60
N ASN A 726 38.82 -6.79 31.89
CA ASN A 726 37.42 -6.78 31.43
C ASN A 726 37.35 -6.73 29.89
N ILE A 727 36.61 -7.67 29.32
CA ILE A 727 36.20 -7.65 27.92
C ILE A 727 34.84 -6.97 27.89
N THR A 728 34.71 -5.86 27.17
CA THR A 728 33.42 -5.20 26.94
C THR A 728 32.84 -5.59 25.60
N LEU A 729 31.53 -5.36 25.42
CA LEU A 729 30.88 -5.56 24.13
C LEU A 729 31.48 -4.65 23.03
N ALA A 730 31.84 -3.41 23.36
CA ALA A 730 32.57 -2.52 22.46
C ALA A 730 33.87 -3.15 21.97
N LYS A 731 34.60 -3.80 22.89
CA LYS A 731 35.85 -4.48 22.55
C LYS A 731 35.61 -5.69 21.64
N ILE A 732 34.55 -6.47 21.88
CA ILE A 732 34.15 -7.55 20.96
C ILE A 732 33.85 -7.01 19.55
N LEU A 733 33.07 -5.94 19.46
CA LEU A 733 32.75 -5.30 18.18
C LEU A 733 33.99 -4.70 17.51
N GLU A 734 34.98 -4.23 18.27
CA GLU A 734 36.26 -3.78 17.72
C GLU A 734 37.07 -4.96 17.14
N VAL A 735 37.00 -6.15 17.76
CA VAL A 735 37.70 -7.36 17.30
C VAL A 735 37.06 -7.93 16.03
N LEU A 736 35.73 -8.00 15.96
CA LEU A 736 34.93 -8.51 14.84
C LEU A 736 33.90 -7.45 14.39
N PRO A 737 34.33 -6.38 13.68
CA PRO A 737 33.47 -5.22 13.41
C PRO A 737 32.57 -5.38 12.19
N PHE A 738 32.71 -6.47 11.44
CA PHE A 738 32.03 -6.64 10.16
C PHE A 738 30.65 -7.27 10.30
N GLY A 739 30.36 -7.91 11.44
CA GLY A 739 29.08 -8.58 11.64
C GLY A 739 28.83 -9.68 10.61
N ASN A 740 29.86 -10.46 10.26
CA ASN A 740 29.68 -11.52 9.27
C ASN A 740 28.77 -12.62 9.83
N SER A 741 27.87 -13.15 9.00
CA SER A 741 27.13 -14.36 9.31
C SER A 741 28.05 -15.60 9.32
N LEU A 742 27.67 -16.61 10.09
CA LEU A 742 28.24 -17.95 10.08
C LEU A 742 27.86 -18.63 8.76
N GLY A 743 28.84 -19.15 8.03
CA GLY A 743 28.66 -20.06 6.91
C GLY A 743 29.07 -21.48 7.27
N LEU A 744 28.26 -22.48 6.90
CA LEU A 744 28.61 -23.90 7.01
C LEU A 744 28.83 -24.48 5.61
N MET A 745 30.07 -24.78 5.28
CA MET A 745 30.50 -25.25 3.97
C MET A 745 30.69 -26.77 3.97
N ARG A 746 30.32 -27.44 2.87
CA ARG A 746 30.72 -28.83 2.59
C ARG A 746 31.92 -28.85 1.67
N LEU A 747 33.10 -29.15 2.22
CA LEU A 747 34.37 -29.14 1.49
C LEU A 747 35.02 -30.52 1.51
N THR A 748 35.62 -30.90 0.40
CA THR A 748 36.50 -32.09 0.33
C THR A 748 37.82 -31.82 1.07
N GLY A 749 38.49 -32.87 1.55
CA GLY A 749 39.82 -32.73 2.15
C GLY A 749 40.84 -32.10 1.18
N ALA A 750 40.71 -32.36 -0.13
CA ALA A 750 41.52 -31.70 -1.13
C ALA A 750 41.31 -30.17 -1.16
N GLU A 751 40.06 -29.70 -1.15
CA GLU A 751 39.73 -28.26 -1.09
C GLU A 751 40.21 -27.61 0.21
N ILE A 752 40.14 -28.33 1.33
CA ILE A 752 40.67 -27.85 2.62
C ILE A 752 42.18 -27.69 2.54
N LYS A 753 42.90 -28.68 2.00
CA LYS A 753 44.36 -28.58 1.83
C LYS A 753 44.73 -27.43 0.90
N GLU A 754 44.01 -27.26 -0.21
CA GLU A 754 44.19 -26.15 -1.15
C GLU A 754 44.01 -24.79 -0.45
N ALA A 755 42.98 -24.66 0.39
CA ALA A 755 42.75 -23.45 1.17
C ALA A 755 43.89 -23.19 2.18
N LEU A 756 44.42 -24.23 2.83
CA LEU A 756 45.57 -24.07 3.75
C LEU A 756 46.86 -23.67 3.02
N GLU A 757 47.11 -24.23 1.83
CA GLU A 757 48.23 -23.83 0.97
C GLU A 757 48.15 -22.33 0.60
N PHE A 758 46.95 -21.89 0.23
CA PHE A 758 46.69 -20.49 -0.06
C PHE A 758 46.83 -19.59 1.19
N SER A 759 46.35 -20.05 2.35
CA SER A 759 46.43 -19.37 3.64
C SER A 759 47.87 -19.00 4.02
N VAL A 760 48.84 -19.87 3.76
CA VAL A 760 50.24 -19.68 4.16
C VAL A 760 51.15 -19.15 3.05
N LYS A 761 50.61 -18.77 1.88
CA LYS A 761 51.37 -18.43 0.68
C LYS A 761 52.33 -17.24 0.83
N ASP A 762 51.98 -16.25 1.65
CA ASP A 762 52.75 -15.00 1.78
C ASP A 762 53.64 -14.96 3.03
N VAL A 763 53.49 -15.92 3.96
CA VAL A 763 54.29 -15.98 5.20
C VAL A 763 55.78 -15.90 4.86
N PRO A 764 56.60 -15.08 5.58
CA PRO A 764 56.27 -14.32 6.80
C PRO A 764 55.60 -12.96 6.59
N LYS A 765 55.28 -12.56 5.35
CA LYS A 765 54.52 -11.33 5.12
C LYS A 765 53.08 -11.51 5.61
N PRO A 766 52.49 -10.50 6.28
CA PRO A 766 51.13 -10.60 6.78
C PRO A 766 50.14 -10.69 5.62
N PHE A 767 49.29 -11.72 5.65
CA PHE A 767 48.20 -11.92 4.72
C PHE A 767 46.85 -11.91 5.44
N GLY A 768 45.92 -11.09 4.95
CA GLY A 768 44.56 -11.04 5.52
C GLY A 768 43.86 -12.40 5.48
N GLY A 769 44.09 -13.18 4.44
CA GLY A 769 43.49 -14.50 4.32
C GLY A 769 44.11 -15.58 5.21
N PHE A 770 45.17 -15.34 5.99
CA PHE A 770 45.75 -16.38 6.85
C PHE A 770 44.70 -16.96 7.81
N LEU A 771 44.43 -18.26 7.75
CA LEU A 771 43.36 -18.93 8.50
C LEU A 771 43.82 -19.30 9.90
N GLN A 772 43.14 -18.75 10.90
CA GLN A 772 43.07 -19.31 12.25
C GLN A 772 42.13 -20.51 12.23
N VAL A 773 42.38 -21.52 13.06
CA VAL A 773 41.68 -22.81 12.96
C VAL A 773 41.23 -23.37 14.32
N SER A 774 40.10 -24.08 14.31
CA SER A 774 39.65 -24.96 15.38
C SER A 774 39.20 -26.31 14.80
N GLY A 775 39.34 -27.37 15.60
CA GLY A 775 39.01 -28.74 15.18
C GLY A 775 40.00 -29.37 14.19
N MET A 776 41.12 -28.71 13.91
CA MET A 776 42.21 -29.24 13.10
C MET A 776 43.57 -28.69 13.53
N LYS A 777 44.63 -29.35 13.06
CA LYS A 777 46.03 -28.89 13.16
C LYS A 777 46.72 -29.05 11.83
N PHE A 778 47.69 -28.20 11.53
CA PHE A 778 48.55 -28.39 10.36
C PHE A 778 49.97 -27.86 10.57
N ILE A 779 50.91 -28.50 9.88
CA ILE A 779 52.32 -28.09 9.82
C ILE A 779 52.60 -27.64 8.39
N TYR A 780 53.25 -26.49 8.24
CA TYR A 780 53.71 -25.98 6.96
C TYR A 780 55.18 -25.56 7.02
N ASP A 781 55.82 -25.38 5.87
CA ASP A 781 57.18 -24.88 5.75
C ASP A 781 57.19 -23.61 4.89
N SER A 782 57.38 -22.44 5.51
CA SER A 782 57.34 -21.16 4.80
C SER A 782 58.48 -20.96 3.78
N ARG A 783 59.50 -21.83 3.77
CA ARG A 783 60.60 -21.79 2.79
C ARG A 783 60.24 -22.47 1.47
N LYS A 784 59.23 -23.34 1.48
CA LYS A 784 58.78 -24.02 0.27
C LYS A 784 58.04 -23.05 -0.66
N PRO A 785 58.03 -23.31 -1.99
CA PRO A 785 57.21 -22.56 -2.93
C PRO A 785 55.74 -22.52 -2.49
N ALA A 786 55.07 -21.38 -2.70
CA ALA A 786 53.64 -21.28 -2.44
C ALA A 786 52.86 -22.33 -3.24
N GLY A 787 51.91 -23.02 -2.59
CA GLY A 787 51.21 -24.18 -3.15
C GLY A 787 51.81 -25.54 -2.77
N GLU A 788 53.01 -25.56 -2.18
CA GLU A 788 53.69 -26.77 -1.69
C GLU A 788 54.17 -26.63 -0.23
N ARG A 789 53.60 -25.69 0.53
CA ARG A 789 54.04 -25.36 1.88
C ARG A 789 53.45 -26.29 2.94
N VAL A 790 52.24 -26.80 2.77
CA VAL A 790 51.54 -27.59 3.80
C VAL A 790 52.04 -29.04 3.79
N LEU A 791 52.69 -29.43 4.89
CA LEU A 791 53.32 -30.75 5.05
C LEU A 791 52.31 -31.79 5.56
N THR A 792 51.63 -31.47 6.65
CA THR A 792 50.67 -32.37 7.31
C THR A 792 49.42 -31.60 7.72
N VAL A 793 48.27 -32.27 7.65
CA VAL A 793 46.99 -31.75 8.14
C VAL A 793 46.28 -32.87 8.88
N GLU A 794 45.82 -32.59 10.09
CA GLU A 794 45.09 -33.52 10.93
C GLU A 794 43.77 -32.88 11.38
N VAL A 795 42.68 -33.66 11.36
CA VAL A 795 41.33 -33.22 11.75
C VAL A 795 40.93 -33.95 13.03
N ASN A 796 40.28 -33.24 13.96
CA ASN A 796 39.78 -33.82 15.19
C ASN A 796 38.45 -34.55 14.92
N GLU A 797 38.49 -35.88 14.93
CA GLU A 797 37.32 -36.74 14.82
C GLU A 797 37.09 -37.48 16.14
N GLY A 798 36.01 -37.14 16.83
CA GLY A 798 35.64 -37.80 18.09
C GLY A 798 36.65 -37.66 19.22
N GLY A 799 37.47 -36.59 19.21
CA GLY A 799 38.51 -36.34 20.22
C GLY A 799 39.91 -36.80 19.82
N ASN A 800 40.06 -37.46 18.66
CA ASN A 800 41.37 -37.90 18.16
C ASN A 800 41.72 -37.15 16.88
N TYR A 801 42.98 -36.71 16.77
CA TYR A 801 43.51 -36.14 15.53
C TYR A 801 43.87 -37.27 14.57
N VAL A 802 43.26 -37.24 13.38
CA VAL A 802 43.51 -38.21 12.30
C VAL A 802 43.96 -37.45 11.03
N PRO A 803 44.81 -38.05 10.18
CA PRO A 803 45.21 -37.40 8.92
C PRO A 803 44.01 -37.00 8.07
N LEU A 804 44.08 -35.82 7.45
CA LEU A 804 43.05 -35.35 6.52
C LEU A 804 42.93 -36.30 5.33
N ASP A 805 41.73 -36.84 5.09
CA ASP A 805 41.45 -37.66 3.92
C ASP A 805 41.08 -36.75 2.74
N PRO A 806 41.86 -36.73 1.64
CA PRO A 806 41.60 -35.85 0.51
C PRO A 806 40.23 -36.04 -0.16
N ALA A 807 39.68 -37.26 -0.11
CA ALA A 807 38.41 -37.60 -0.78
C ALA A 807 37.19 -37.43 0.13
N LYS A 808 37.39 -37.38 1.46
CA LYS A 808 36.29 -37.21 2.41
C LYS A 808 35.75 -35.77 2.37
N THR A 809 34.43 -35.64 2.48
CA THR A 809 33.75 -34.34 2.65
C THR A 809 33.58 -34.03 4.13
N TYR A 810 33.92 -32.82 4.52
CA TYR A 810 33.84 -32.29 5.88
C TYR A 810 32.86 -31.12 5.91
N VAL A 811 32.16 -30.96 7.04
CA VAL A 811 31.39 -29.75 7.32
C VAL A 811 32.29 -28.77 8.06
N VAL A 812 32.49 -27.60 7.46
CA VAL A 812 33.45 -26.57 7.88
C VAL A 812 32.71 -25.27 8.15
N ALA A 813 32.85 -24.74 9.37
CA ALA A 813 32.36 -23.42 9.73
C ALA A 813 33.34 -22.33 9.29
N THR A 814 32.83 -21.21 8.79
CA THR A 814 33.62 -19.99 8.56
C THR A 814 32.73 -18.75 8.61
N ASN A 815 33.30 -17.56 8.42
CA ASN A 815 32.53 -16.34 8.19
C ASN A 815 32.11 -16.21 6.72
N ILE A 816 30.96 -15.61 6.45
CA ILE A 816 30.41 -15.57 5.09
C ILE A 816 31.31 -14.85 4.08
N PHE A 817 32.04 -13.81 4.51
CA PHE A 817 33.03 -13.13 3.68
C PHE A 817 34.04 -14.12 3.09
N THR A 818 34.57 -15.01 3.92
CA THR A 818 35.55 -16.02 3.49
C THR A 818 34.89 -17.12 2.67
N ALA A 819 33.67 -17.56 3.04
CA ALA A 819 32.93 -18.57 2.28
C ALA A 819 32.58 -18.12 0.85
N LYS A 820 32.27 -16.83 0.63
CA LYS A 820 32.05 -16.23 -0.70
C LYS A 820 33.34 -16.01 -1.50
N GLY A 821 34.49 -16.42 -0.95
CA GLY A 821 35.81 -16.29 -1.58
C GLY A 821 36.54 -14.98 -1.30
N GLY A 822 36.12 -14.24 -0.27
CA GLY A 822 36.86 -13.11 0.26
C GLY A 822 38.32 -13.45 0.55
N ASP A 823 39.21 -12.46 0.52
CA ASP A 823 40.67 -12.63 0.56
C ASP A 823 41.28 -13.53 -0.54
N GLY A 824 40.50 -13.93 -1.55
CA GLY A 824 40.96 -14.70 -2.71
C GLY A 824 40.77 -16.20 -2.61
N TYR A 825 39.95 -16.68 -1.66
CA TYR A 825 39.61 -18.10 -1.49
C TYR A 825 38.69 -18.62 -2.62
N THR A 826 39.23 -18.75 -3.84
CA THR A 826 38.47 -19.15 -5.03
C THR A 826 37.83 -20.54 -4.92
N MET A 827 38.45 -21.48 -4.20
CA MET A 827 37.87 -22.79 -3.90
C MET A 827 36.62 -22.68 -3.01
N PHE A 828 36.57 -21.71 -2.09
CA PHE A 828 35.36 -21.44 -1.30
C PHE A 828 34.29 -20.75 -2.14
N ALA A 829 34.65 -19.77 -2.97
CA ALA A 829 33.72 -19.16 -3.94
C ALA A 829 33.07 -20.22 -4.85
N LYS A 830 33.85 -21.20 -5.31
CA LYS A 830 33.35 -22.33 -6.08
C LYS A 830 32.34 -23.16 -5.29
N ALA A 831 32.67 -23.51 -4.04
CA ALA A 831 31.74 -24.25 -3.18
C ALA A 831 30.44 -23.46 -2.92
N TYR A 832 30.54 -22.14 -2.76
CA TYR A 832 29.40 -21.24 -2.62
C TYR A 832 28.52 -21.26 -3.86
N ALA A 833 29.09 -21.03 -5.05
CA ALA A 833 28.37 -21.04 -6.32
C ALA A 833 27.75 -22.40 -6.68
N GLU A 834 28.28 -23.50 -6.14
CA GLU A 834 27.72 -24.85 -6.29
C GLU A 834 26.63 -25.17 -5.24
N GLY A 835 26.20 -24.20 -4.44
CA GLY A 835 25.16 -24.37 -3.41
C GLY A 835 25.60 -25.26 -2.23
N ARG A 836 26.91 -25.38 -1.97
CA ARG A 836 27.46 -26.22 -0.89
C ARG A 836 27.64 -25.49 0.44
N VAL A 837 27.11 -24.28 0.56
CA VAL A 837 27.22 -23.42 1.75
C VAL A 837 25.83 -23.07 2.25
N SER A 838 25.62 -23.18 3.57
CA SER A 838 24.40 -22.70 4.23
C SER A 838 24.71 -21.55 5.18
N GLU A 839 23.82 -20.56 5.23
CA GLU A 839 23.94 -19.36 6.07
C GLU A 839 22.87 -19.33 7.17
N PRO A 840 23.10 -19.98 8.33
CA PRO A 840 22.12 -20.04 9.42
C PRO A 840 21.84 -18.70 10.15
N GLY A 841 22.35 -17.57 9.66
CA GLY A 841 22.01 -16.23 10.19
C GLY A 841 22.66 -15.82 11.52
N PHE A 842 23.59 -16.60 12.08
CA PHE A 842 24.27 -16.24 13.33
C PHE A 842 25.47 -15.31 13.09
N VAL A 843 25.52 -14.19 13.81
CA VAL A 843 26.55 -13.16 13.61
C VAL A 843 27.83 -13.46 14.42
N ASP A 844 28.99 -13.30 13.79
CA ASP A 844 30.32 -13.61 14.34
C ASP A 844 30.61 -13.02 15.73
N TRP A 845 30.36 -11.73 15.92
CA TRP A 845 30.58 -11.06 17.20
C TRP A 845 29.62 -11.54 18.31
N GLU A 846 28.39 -11.94 17.95
CA GLU A 846 27.43 -12.50 18.91
C GLU A 846 27.85 -13.91 19.34
N MET A 847 28.26 -14.75 18.39
CA MET A 847 28.79 -16.08 18.70
C MET A 847 29.99 -15.98 19.63
N PHE A 848 30.89 -15.02 19.35
CA PHE A 848 32.06 -14.79 20.17
C PHE A 848 31.70 -14.27 21.58
N ARG A 849 30.78 -13.31 21.68
CA ARG A 849 30.22 -12.81 22.95
C ARG A 849 29.63 -13.95 23.77
N ASP A 850 28.73 -14.72 23.17
CA ASP A 850 28.01 -15.79 23.85
C ASP A 850 28.97 -16.88 24.31
N TYR A 851 29.98 -17.20 23.50
CA TYR A 851 31.01 -18.15 23.87
C TYR A 851 31.84 -17.69 25.07
N ILE A 852 32.25 -16.41 25.11
CA ILE A 852 32.94 -15.83 26.27
C ILE A 852 32.05 -15.85 27.51
N SER A 853 30.80 -15.39 27.38
CA SER A 853 29.85 -15.31 28.50
C SER A 853 29.44 -16.69 29.04
N ALA A 854 29.53 -17.74 28.23
CA ALA A 854 29.28 -19.11 28.63
C ALA A 854 30.46 -19.78 29.36
N GLN A 855 31.65 -19.17 29.37
CA GLN A 855 32.81 -19.74 30.06
C GLN A 855 32.62 -19.76 31.59
N PRO A 856 33.24 -20.72 32.30
CA PRO A 856 33.25 -20.72 33.75
C PRO A 856 33.73 -19.37 34.32
N ASN A 857 32.97 -18.80 35.26
CA ASN A 857 33.20 -17.47 35.83
C ASN A 857 33.34 -16.34 34.78
N GLN A 858 32.79 -16.54 33.57
CA GLN A 858 32.92 -15.63 32.43
C GLN A 858 34.39 -15.25 32.13
N THR A 859 35.33 -16.14 32.44
CA THR A 859 36.77 -15.87 32.29
C THR A 859 37.36 -16.75 31.19
N VAL A 860 38.08 -16.14 30.25
CA VAL A 860 38.81 -16.83 29.17
C VAL A 860 40.32 -16.79 29.45
N ASN A 861 40.99 -17.93 29.22
CA ASN A 861 42.44 -18.06 29.34
C ASN A 861 43.03 -18.89 28.18
N PRO A 862 42.83 -18.48 26.92
CA PRO A 862 43.31 -19.24 25.78
C PRO A 862 44.83 -19.11 25.63
N SER A 863 45.46 -20.15 25.11
CA SER A 863 46.88 -20.19 24.78
C SER A 863 47.10 -20.59 23.33
N VAL A 864 48.32 -20.41 22.84
CA VAL A 864 48.77 -21.02 21.58
C VAL A 864 49.04 -22.50 21.86
N GLU A 865 48.43 -23.39 21.07
CA GLU A 865 48.34 -24.83 21.35
C GLU A 865 49.02 -25.70 20.27
N GLY A 866 49.70 -25.05 19.32
CA GLY A 866 50.33 -25.73 18.19
C GLY A 866 49.29 -26.27 17.20
N ARG A 867 48.20 -25.52 16.98
CA ARG A 867 47.26 -25.77 15.89
C ARG A 867 47.89 -25.42 14.53
N ILE A 868 48.80 -24.45 14.49
CA ILE A 868 49.47 -24.02 13.26
C ILE A 868 50.96 -23.88 13.52
N ILE A 869 51.78 -24.70 12.86
CA ILE A 869 53.23 -24.74 13.07
C ILE A 869 53.95 -24.46 11.75
N ASP A 870 54.82 -23.44 11.74
CA ASP A 870 55.80 -23.25 10.67
C ASP A 870 57.10 -24.00 11.01
N ALA A 871 57.40 -25.05 10.26
CA ALA A 871 58.63 -25.83 10.39
C ALA A 871 59.90 -24.97 10.20
N ALA A 872 59.81 -23.85 9.45
CA ALA A 872 60.91 -22.92 9.29
C ALA A 872 61.11 -22.00 10.52
N ALA A 873 60.04 -21.65 11.24
CA ALA A 873 60.13 -20.87 12.48
C ALA A 873 60.68 -21.68 13.67
N ALA A 874 60.76 -23.00 13.52
CA ALA A 874 61.44 -23.90 14.46
C ALA A 874 62.98 -23.92 14.28
N ILE A 875 63.55 -23.07 13.42
CA ILE A 875 64.99 -22.96 13.16
C ILE A 875 65.59 -21.86 14.03
N THR A 876 66.39 -22.22 15.03
CA THR A 876 67.08 -21.27 15.91
C THR A 876 68.33 -20.74 15.21
N PRO A 877 68.45 -19.42 14.95
CA PRO A 877 69.69 -18.85 14.44
C PRO A 877 70.76 -18.84 15.53
N VAL A 878 71.94 -19.34 15.20
CA VAL A 878 73.11 -19.40 16.05
C VAL A 878 74.27 -18.77 15.29
N ASN A 879 74.94 -17.78 15.89
CA ASN A 879 76.14 -17.21 15.27
C ASN A 879 77.20 -18.30 15.14
N ALA A 880 78.02 -18.27 14.08
CA ALA A 880 79.08 -19.26 13.91
C ALA A 880 80.04 -19.35 15.11
N SER A 881 80.29 -18.24 15.80
CA SER A 881 81.10 -18.20 17.03
C SER A 881 80.46 -18.92 18.22
N ASP A 882 79.13 -19.00 18.25
CA ASP A 882 78.35 -19.59 19.34
C ASP A 882 77.94 -21.05 19.02
N PHE A 883 78.08 -21.44 17.75
CA PHE A 883 77.78 -22.79 17.28
C PHE A 883 78.84 -23.79 17.75
N SER A 884 80.11 -23.43 17.61
CA SER A 884 81.24 -24.33 17.84
C SER A 884 81.55 -24.50 19.33
N GLY A 885 81.94 -25.72 19.71
CA GLY A 885 82.42 -26.07 21.06
C GLY A 885 83.92 -26.33 21.10
N THR A 886 84.38 -27.02 22.14
CA THR A 886 85.75 -27.54 22.25
C THR A 886 85.74 -29.03 22.55
N VAL A 887 86.89 -29.71 22.40
CA VAL A 887 87.05 -31.12 22.75
C VAL A 887 86.58 -31.42 24.19
N GLN A 888 86.84 -30.51 25.14
CA GLN A 888 86.44 -30.67 26.54
C GLN A 888 85.00 -30.24 26.83
N SER A 889 84.37 -29.46 25.94
CA SER A 889 83.00 -28.97 26.09
C SER A 889 82.30 -28.82 24.73
N PRO A 890 81.82 -29.93 24.13
CA PRO A 890 81.05 -29.87 22.90
C PRO A 890 79.72 -29.14 23.10
N LYS A 891 79.27 -28.39 22.10
CA LYS A 891 77.96 -27.70 22.14
C LYS A 891 76.85 -28.65 21.72
N VAL A 892 75.69 -28.57 22.38
CA VAL A 892 74.49 -29.30 21.97
C VAL A 892 73.40 -28.29 21.68
N HIS A 893 72.89 -28.30 20.45
CA HIS A 893 71.82 -27.44 19.99
C HIS A 893 70.57 -28.29 19.77
N ASN A 894 69.45 -27.89 20.38
CA ASN A 894 68.19 -28.63 20.28
C ASN A 894 67.27 -27.98 19.25
N GLY A 895 66.64 -28.80 18.40
CA GLY A 895 65.82 -28.34 17.29
C GLY A 895 66.63 -28.03 16.05
N ASN A 896 65.97 -27.43 15.06
CA ASN A 896 66.61 -27.06 13.81
C ASN A 896 67.47 -25.81 14.04
N ILE A 897 68.66 -25.74 13.44
CA ILE A 897 69.63 -24.65 13.67
C ILE A 897 70.01 -23.99 12.37
N SER A 898 70.07 -22.66 12.34
CA SER A 898 70.69 -21.93 11.22
C SER A 898 71.96 -21.22 11.65
N VAL A 899 73.01 -21.30 10.83
CA VAL A 899 74.30 -20.65 11.06
C VAL A 899 74.70 -19.89 9.82
N ASP A 900 74.94 -18.59 9.94
CA ASP A 900 75.61 -17.81 8.90
C ASP A 900 77.11 -18.09 8.95
N VAL A 901 77.64 -18.74 7.91
CA VAL A 901 79.04 -19.15 7.75
C VAL A 901 79.81 -18.23 6.81
N THR A 902 79.28 -17.04 6.49
CA THR A 902 79.97 -16.06 5.66
C THR A 902 81.29 -15.62 6.33
N GLY A 903 82.43 -15.94 5.71
CA GLY A 903 83.76 -15.63 6.25
C GLY A 903 84.22 -16.56 7.38
N VAL A 904 83.58 -17.73 7.52
CA VAL A 904 83.94 -18.77 8.50
C VAL A 904 84.41 -20.00 7.74
N ASP A 905 85.60 -20.49 8.07
CA ASP A 905 86.20 -21.63 7.35
C ASP A 905 85.87 -22.99 7.98
N LYS A 906 85.46 -23.02 9.25
CA LYS A 906 85.08 -24.24 9.96
C LYS A 906 84.05 -24.03 11.10
N LEU A 907 83.23 -25.05 11.32
CA LEU A 907 82.41 -25.24 12.52
C LEU A 907 82.84 -26.53 13.23
N GLU A 908 82.98 -26.52 14.55
CA GLU A 908 83.61 -27.64 15.26
C GLU A 908 83.00 -28.04 16.60
N TYR A 909 83.10 -29.33 16.94
CA TYR A 909 82.72 -29.92 18.23
C TYR A 909 81.29 -29.57 18.70
N ALA A 910 80.29 -29.89 17.88
CA ALA A 910 78.88 -29.62 18.17
C ALA A 910 77.95 -30.78 17.79
N THR A 911 76.79 -30.88 18.44
CA THR A 911 75.70 -31.80 18.08
C THR A 911 74.41 -31.02 17.86
N VAL A 912 73.79 -31.21 16.71
CA VAL A 912 72.49 -30.62 16.36
C VAL A 912 71.43 -31.71 16.41
N LYS A 913 70.47 -31.57 17.34
CA LYS A 913 69.32 -32.48 17.50
C LYS A 913 68.14 -32.01 16.65
N GLY A 914 68.38 -31.96 15.34
CA GLY A 914 67.48 -31.45 14.30
C GLY A 914 68.25 -31.25 12.99
N ASP A 915 67.67 -30.52 12.05
CA ASP A 915 68.33 -30.14 10.80
C ASP A 915 69.32 -28.97 11.01
N LEU A 916 70.44 -28.99 10.27
CA LEU A 916 71.42 -27.90 10.25
C LEU A 916 71.34 -27.12 8.92
N TYR A 917 71.09 -25.82 9.00
CA TYR A 917 71.00 -24.91 7.86
C TYR A 917 72.21 -23.98 7.85
N LEU A 918 73.02 -24.03 6.79
CA LEU A 918 74.21 -23.20 6.61
C LEU A 918 73.91 -22.13 5.56
N LYS A 919 74.17 -20.86 5.89
CA LYS A 919 73.97 -19.71 5.00
C LYS A 919 75.30 -19.04 4.72
N GLY A 920 75.67 -18.83 3.45
CA GLY A 920 76.97 -18.24 3.08
C GLY A 920 77.82 -19.18 2.22
N ASN A 921 79.15 -19.14 2.36
CA ASN A 921 80.08 -19.87 1.49
C ASN A 921 79.77 -21.38 1.41
N SER A 922 79.75 -21.94 0.20
CA SER A 922 79.50 -23.37 -0.05
C SER A 922 80.66 -24.30 0.36
N GLU A 923 81.79 -23.73 0.77
CA GLU A 923 82.99 -24.46 1.23
C GLU A 923 83.23 -24.15 2.71
N ILE A 924 82.61 -24.94 3.60
CA ILE A 924 82.76 -24.87 5.07
C ILE A 924 83.12 -26.26 5.59
N VAL A 925 84.10 -26.34 6.49
CA VAL A 925 84.50 -27.60 7.12
C VAL A 925 83.68 -27.86 8.38
N LEU A 926 83.00 -29.01 8.46
CA LEU A 926 82.32 -29.49 9.67
C LEU A 926 83.22 -30.50 10.40
N ASP A 927 83.96 -30.04 11.41
CA ASP A 927 84.95 -30.86 12.14
C ASP A 927 84.37 -31.37 13.48
N HIS A 928 84.17 -32.68 13.63
CA HIS A 928 83.52 -33.26 14.82
C HIS A 928 82.12 -32.66 15.11
N VAL A 929 81.37 -32.30 14.07
CA VAL A 929 79.96 -31.88 14.15
C VAL A 929 79.07 -33.07 13.81
N THR A 930 78.09 -33.37 14.66
CA THR A 930 77.09 -34.41 14.44
C THR A 930 75.71 -33.77 14.24
N VAL A 931 75.03 -34.10 13.15
CA VAL A 931 73.66 -33.63 12.87
C VAL A 931 72.75 -34.85 12.86
N GLU A 932 71.74 -34.87 13.73
CA GLU A 932 70.79 -35.98 13.83
C GLU A 932 69.73 -35.94 12.71
N GLY A 933 69.49 -34.77 12.12
CA GLY A 933 68.69 -34.56 10.90
C GLY A 933 69.55 -34.38 9.64
N GLU A 934 69.06 -33.60 8.68
CA GLU A 934 69.76 -33.31 7.43
C GLU A 934 70.53 -31.98 7.48
N THR A 935 71.58 -31.85 6.69
CA THR A 935 72.32 -30.58 6.53
C THR A 935 72.00 -29.95 5.18
N TYR A 936 71.59 -28.69 5.20
CA TYR A 936 71.19 -27.94 4.01
C TYR A 936 72.05 -26.68 3.85
N PHE A 937 72.47 -26.40 2.61
CA PHE A 937 72.98 -25.07 2.24
C PHE A 937 71.82 -24.21 1.74
N LEU A 938 71.64 -23.05 2.36
CA LEU A 938 70.69 -22.03 1.95
C LEU A 938 71.45 -21.02 1.07
N ASP A 939 71.02 -20.88 -0.19
CA ASP A 939 71.50 -19.85 -1.14
C ASP A 939 71.01 -18.45 -0.75
#